data_AF-A0A9P7F5N9-F1
#
_entry.id   AF-A0A9P7F5N9-F1
#
_cell.length_a   1.000
_cell.length_b   1.000
_cell.length_c   1.000
_cell.angle_alpha   90.00
_cell.angle_beta   90.00
_cell.angle_gamma   90.00
#
_symmetry.space_group_name_H-M   'P 1'
#
loop_
_entity.id
_entity.type
_entity.pdbx_description
1 polymer ?
#
loop_
_entity_poly.entity_id
_entity_poly.type
_entity_poly.pdbx_seq_one_letter_code
_entity_poly.pdbx_strand_id
1 'polypeptide(L)'
;MSPKKKNHLKSASYSFRDRGHLSRDKDLDVDYVVHKRSIGKDGNPGWLESCADPLYKTSPGPSHLSSPRKRLKEVSMELPDIQHNDMYQEMYGDFVAELPRHTKTQNDFISEYLLYRDTYLDIILESETFVGAGVCEICQMAKGTFRCLTCTGDHGWCGSCIVASHQSLPFHKIQMWNDKCFDDTTLADQGFVWHMGHGGKSYPQNGATPSSISTTAITVVHSSGVFTHNVTWCTCPGSYDQQHLQLLRTGLFPASTTRPKTAFTFEVLDNFLIDALECKTSAMSFFEKLRRLTNNAFMYTVPDRYRELMRVSCLWRDLKNRKWFGFGHDRETQPGPGNLALFCPSCPQPGINMPSQWEEKYERWLVMKRFVVDGNFTAQHMNMRQPELDIYLSDGLGYMVTEAEYQAHLTSATESRERSACSNHRAVNAANMNRSNLRATGVGATACARHGCFVPHSIVDFQKGERYSLNFILGAGQVDGEILETLWAPFNKISPTARSMSQAHHQEILDDHMRNSNWKKLVGIVKTLLRKYKRANKGIDDTKVPFEELTRSLNTSRVNGWEEDEEKAIKEQGEYLDIYQLKIDKAPTMAEIQLKLTESEYVDMGKLGFVSWLVDGIHLEDSQDALRVEIRQLPKDVSPAQKTVVEDKRQKLAARIAKFHEVADAMEGIEVNAGTEPLDDLRFCFADVSEHGWEGADLEEALEDIDEEAPAEAMCIWMPSSVPHDEASALGLDGLQSEELEL
;
A
#
# COMPACT_ATOMS: atom_id res chain seq x y z
N MET A 1 58.60 -22.01 18.55
CA MET A 1 58.92 -22.61 19.87
C MET A 1 57.62 -22.95 20.58
N SER A 2 57.22 -24.21 20.57
CA SER A 2 56.31 -24.73 21.60
C SER A 2 57.15 -24.99 22.85
N PRO A 3 56.63 -24.86 24.09
CA PRO A 3 56.01 -26.05 24.66
C PRO A 3 54.89 -25.81 25.72
N LYS A 4 53.92 -26.75 25.75
CA LYS A 4 53.47 -27.59 26.89
C LYS A 4 52.94 -26.87 28.16
N LYS A 5 51.81 -27.24 28.78
CA LYS A 5 51.43 -28.59 29.27
C LYS A 5 50.07 -28.55 30.02
N LYS A 6 49.29 -29.62 29.86
CA LYS A 6 48.52 -30.42 30.85
C LYS A 6 47.32 -29.84 31.64
N ASN A 7 46.14 -30.36 31.26
CA ASN A 7 45.23 -31.24 32.03
C ASN A 7 44.81 -30.95 33.49
N HIS A 8 43.46 -30.99 33.66
CA HIS A 8 42.64 -31.82 34.58
C HIS A 8 41.81 -31.15 35.69
N LEU A 9 40.51 -31.56 35.71
CA LEU A 9 39.58 -31.74 36.85
C LEU A 9 38.97 -30.44 37.43
N LYS A 10 37.71 -30.33 37.87
CA LYS A 10 36.68 -31.30 38.26
C LYS A 10 35.31 -30.61 38.32
N SER A 11 34.27 -31.42 38.21
CA SER A 11 32.84 -31.17 38.46
C SER A 11 32.51 -30.49 39.81
N ALA A 12 31.45 -29.68 39.82
CA ALA A 12 30.55 -29.56 40.98
C ALA A 12 29.14 -29.13 40.51
N SER A 13 28.16 -30.01 40.76
CA SER A 13 26.73 -29.75 40.73
C SER A 13 26.29 -29.09 42.04
N TYR A 14 25.31 -28.18 42.00
CA TYR A 14 24.43 -27.89 43.14
C TYR A 14 23.09 -27.30 42.66
N SER A 15 22.00 -27.85 43.23
CA SER A 15 20.59 -27.47 43.11
C SER A 15 20.11 -26.71 44.35
N PHE A 16 19.16 -25.77 44.23
CA PHE A 16 18.20 -25.35 45.29
C PHE A 16 17.05 -24.58 44.57
N ARG A 17 15.75 -24.94 44.60
CA ARG A 17 14.71 -25.28 45.61
C ARG A 17 13.70 -24.13 45.80
N ASP A 18 12.42 -24.51 45.72
CA ASP A 18 11.17 -23.75 45.80
C ASP A 18 10.92 -22.90 47.06
N ARG A 19 10.03 -21.90 46.88
CA ARG A 19 8.89 -21.42 47.72
C ARG A 19 8.31 -20.15 47.06
N GLY A 20 7.02 -19.88 46.79
CA GLY A 20 5.72 -20.53 46.93
C GLY A 20 4.60 -19.46 46.94
N HIS A 21 3.51 -19.66 46.14
CA HIS A 21 2.10 -19.16 46.24
C HIS A 21 1.80 -17.62 46.30
N LEU A 22 0.73 -17.00 45.73
CA LEU A 22 -0.56 -17.38 45.12
C LEU A 22 -1.20 -16.15 44.38
N SER A 23 -1.80 -16.37 43.20
CA SER A 23 -3.08 -15.81 42.63
C SER A 23 -3.36 -14.29 42.49
N ARG A 24 -3.50 -13.80 41.23
CA ARG A 24 -4.80 -13.42 40.60
C ARG A 24 -4.67 -12.91 39.13
N ASP A 25 -5.23 -13.70 38.22
CA ASP A 25 -5.88 -13.49 36.90
C ASP A 25 -5.79 -12.13 36.16
N LYS A 26 -5.72 -12.01 34.83
CA LYS A 26 -5.39 -12.88 33.67
C LYS A 26 -5.33 -11.89 32.48
N ASP A 27 -4.15 -11.40 32.14
CA ASP A 27 -3.89 -10.67 30.89
C ASP A 27 -3.45 -11.67 29.80
N LEU A 28 -3.79 -11.35 28.55
CA LEU A 28 -3.30 -12.05 27.34
C LEU A 28 -1.81 -11.75 27.15
N ASP A 29 -0.97 -12.36 27.98
CA ASP A 29 0.48 -12.41 27.76
C ASP A 29 0.77 -13.47 26.70
N VAL A 30 1.34 -13.03 25.59
CA VAL A 30 1.96 -13.90 24.59
C VAL A 30 3.34 -14.26 25.14
N ASP A 31 3.40 -15.32 25.95
CA ASP A 31 4.65 -15.86 26.49
C ASP A 31 5.49 -16.52 25.38
N TYR A 32 6.59 -15.88 24.98
CA TYR A 32 7.59 -16.45 24.07
C TYR A 32 8.51 -17.41 24.83
N VAL A 33 8.36 -18.72 24.63
CA VAL A 33 9.28 -19.75 25.16
C VAL A 33 10.47 -19.93 24.21
N VAL A 34 11.67 -19.51 24.64
CA VAL A 34 12.92 -19.68 23.88
C VAL A 34 13.66 -20.96 24.31
N HIS A 35 13.66 -21.98 23.45
CA HIS A 35 14.54 -23.15 23.60
C HIS A 35 15.90 -22.90 22.92
N LYS A 36 17.00 -23.13 23.67
CA LYS A 36 18.40 -23.03 23.19
C LYS A 36 18.95 -24.41 22.81
N ARG A 37 19.64 -24.50 21.67
CA ARG A 37 20.71 -25.47 21.39
C ARG A 37 21.77 -24.87 20.47
N SER A 38 22.98 -25.44 20.51
CA SER A 38 24.28 -24.79 20.25
C SER A 38 25.23 -25.59 19.33
N ILE A 39 26.27 -24.90 18.80
CA ILE A 39 27.57 -25.35 18.23
C ILE A 39 27.58 -25.55 16.68
N GLY A 40 28.55 -25.10 15.86
CA GLY A 40 29.86 -24.41 16.02
C GLY A 40 30.41 -23.88 14.66
N LYS A 41 31.34 -22.90 14.68
CA LYS A 41 32.78 -22.96 14.24
C LYS A 41 33.01 -23.17 12.72
N ASP A 42 33.78 -22.43 11.93
CA ASP A 42 34.85 -21.41 12.05
C ASP A 42 35.01 -20.72 10.67
N GLY A 43 35.68 -19.55 10.58
CA GLY A 43 36.42 -19.16 9.37
C GLY A 43 36.12 -17.80 8.71
N ASN A 44 36.84 -16.75 9.15
CA ASN A 44 37.18 -15.55 8.35
C ASN A 44 38.62 -15.77 7.82
N PRO A 45 39.15 -15.13 6.74
CA PRO A 45 39.13 -13.68 6.45
C PRO A 45 38.95 -13.39 4.93
N GLY A 46 39.03 -12.21 4.30
CA GLY A 46 39.58 -10.87 4.57
C GLY A 46 39.60 -10.06 3.25
N TRP A 47 39.92 -8.76 3.36
CA TRP A 47 39.70 -7.65 2.43
C TRP A 47 40.65 -7.53 1.22
N LEU A 48 40.23 -6.80 0.17
CA LEU A 48 41.10 -5.85 -0.57
C LEU A 48 40.33 -4.83 -1.42
N GLU A 49 40.81 -3.59 -1.35
CA GLU A 49 40.35 -2.33 -1.94
C GLU A 49 40.77 -2.16 -3.41
N SER A 50 40.04 -1.32 -4.17
CA SER A 50 40.55 -0.18 -4.97
C SER A 50 39.44 0.35 -5.90
N CYS A 51 38.97 1.59 -5.71
CA CYS A 51 39.34 2.81 -6.47
C CYS A 51 38.97 2.71 -7.97
N ALA A 52 38.26 3.62 -8.64
CA ALA A 52 37.93 5.02 -8.40
C ALA A 52 36.79 5.48 -9.35
N ASP A 53 35.98 6.45 -8.90
CA ASP A 53 35.19 7.42 -9.69
C ASP A 53 36.16 8.47 -10.32
N PRO A 54 35.79 9.50 -11.13
CA PRO A 54 34.45 9.99 -11.52
C PRO A 54 34.30 10.52 -12.98
N LEU A 55 33.09 10.92 -13.39
CA LEU A 55 32.73 12.29 -13.86
C LEU A 55 31.54 12.38 -14.85
N TYR A 56 30.55 13.16 -14.40
CA TYR A 56 29.63 14.07 -15.11
C TYR A 56 29.92 14.45 -16.58
N LYS A 57 28.84 14.51 -17.39
CA LYS A 57 28.36 15.67 -18.19
C LYS A 57 27.09 15.30 -18.99
N THR A 58 25.92 15.84 -18.63
CA THR A 58 25.18 16.98 -19.26
C THR A 58 24.66 16.78 -20.69
N SER A 59 23.33 16.86 -20.83
CA SER A 59 22.53 16.98 -22.06
C SER A 59 22.86 18.23 -22.90
N PRO A 60 22.37 18.26 -24.16
CA PRO A 60 21.22 19.12 -24.48
C PRO A 60 20.19 18.50 -25.45
N GLY A 61 18.92 18.94 -25.38
CA GLY A 61 17.83 18.60 -26.35
C GLY A 61 17.89 19.45 -27.63
N PRO A 62 16.77 19.80 -28.31
CA PRO A 62 15.42 19.22 -28.41
C PRO A 62 15.03 18.94 -29.89
N SER A 63 13.98 18.15 -30.17
CA SER A 63 13.29 18.23 -31.48
C SER A 63 11.81 17.83 -31.40
N HIS A 64 11.01 18.71 -31.99
CA HIS A 64 9.59 18.59 -32.27
C HIS A 64 9.25 17.35 -33.10
N LEU A 65 8.08 16.74 -32.86
CA LEU A 65 7.12 16.40 -33.93
C LEU A 65 5.76 15.99 -33.34
N SER A 66 4.74 16.56 -33.95
CA SER A 66 3.31 16.53 -33.68
C SER A 66 2.66 15.15 -33.89
N SER A 67 1.82 14.71 -32.96
CA SER A 67 0.95 13.54 -33.10
C SER A 67 -0.42 13.93 -33.68
N PRO A 68 -0.90 13.32 -34.79
CA PRO A 68 -2.28 13.47 -35.24
C PRO A 68 -3.19 12.47 -34.53
N ARG A 69 -4.20 12.99 -33.81
CA ARG A 69 -5.33 12.21 -33.28
C ARG A 69 -6.15 11.64 -34.44
N LYS A 70 -6.10 10.33 -34.66
CA LYS A 70 -7.07 9.62 -35.50
C LYS A 70 -8.38 9.42 -34.74
N ARG A 71 -9.44 9.86 -35.39
CA ARG A 71 -10.86 9.77 -35.02
C ARG A 71 -11.32 8.32 -35.24
N LEU A 72 -11.75 7.64 -34.18
CA LEU A 72 -12.35 6.30 -34.28
C LEU A 72 -13.87 6.43 -34.48
N LYS A 73 -14.34 5.64 -35.45
CA LYS A 73 -15.71 5.55 -35.94
C LYS A 73 -16.61 4.87 -34.90
N GLU A 74 -17.86 5.30 -34.88
CA GLU A 74 -18.99 4.62 -34.27
C GLU A 74 -19.11 3.19 -34.81
N VAL A 75 -19.18 2.22 -33.91
CA VAL A 75 -19.78 0.90 -34.15
C VAL A 75 -20.73 0.64 -32.99
N SER A 76 -22.01 0.61 -33.30
CA SER A 76 -23.10 0.22 -32.42
C SER A 76 -23.09 -1.29 -32.21
N MET A 77 -22.88 -1.74 -30.97
CA MET A 77 -23.21 -3.09 -30.55
C MET A 77 -23.92 -3.02 -29.19
N GLU A 78 -25.12 -3.58 -29.17
CA GLU A 78 -26.03 -3.66 -28.03
C GLU A 78 -25.42 -4.54 -26.93
N LEU A 79 -25.35 -4.00 -25.70
CA LEU A 79 -25.06 -4.73 -24.48
C LEU A 79 -26.38 -4.93 -23.71
N PRO A 80 -26.68 -6.12 -23.17
CA PRO A 80 -27.82 -6.28 -22.29
C PRO A 80 -27.57 -5.60 -20.94
N ASP A 81 -28.45 -4.65 -20.61
CA ASP A 81 -28.52 -3.98 -19.32
C ASP A 81 -28.74 -4.99 -18.18
N ILE A 82 -27.72 -5.22 -17.35
CA ILE A 82 -27.93 -5.83 -16.03
C ILE A 82 -28.38 -4.70 -15.10
N GLN A 83 -29.70 -4.61 -14.93
CA GLN A 83 -30.38 -3.67 -14.04
C GLN A 83 -29.90 -3.83 -12.59
N HIS A 84 -29.02 -2.94 -12.15
CA HIS A 84 -28.63 -2.82 -10.75
C HIS A 84 -29.54 -1.81 -10.04
N ASN A 85 -30.85 -2.09 -9.94
CA ASN A 85 -31.75 -1.21 -9.15
C ASN A 85 -32.95 -1.85 -8.43
N ASP A 86 -33.14 -3.18 -8.47
CA ASP A 86 -34.41 -3.76 -7.95
C ASP A 86 -34.47 -4.01 -6.44
N MET A 87 -33.39 -3.81 -5.67
CA MET A 87 -33.40 -4.17 -4.24
C MET A 87 -33.77 -3.03 -3.27
N TYR A 88 -33.91 -1.79 -3.75
CA TYR A 88 -34.29 -0.64 -2.89
C TYR A 88 -35.78 -0.28 -2.99
N GLN A 89 -36.50 -0.85 -3.96
CA GLN A 89 -37.89 -0.46 -4.27
C GLN A 89 -38.94 -1.31 -3.53
N GLU A 90 -38.59 -2.51 -3.05
CA GLU A 90 -39.52 -3.40 -2.34
C GLU A 90 -39.85 -2.99 -0.90
N MET A 91 -39.20 -1.96 -0.34
CA MET A 91 -39.40 -1.59 1.07
C MET A 91 -40.24 -0.30 1.28
N TYR A 92 -40.57 0.45 0.21
CA TYR A 92 -41.33 1.71 0.29
C TYR A 92 -42.23 1.96 -0.95
N GLY A 93 -42.88 0.91 -1.47
CA GLY A 93 -43.70 1.01 -2.68
C GLY A 93 -45.19 1.20 -2.42
N ASP A 94 -45.63 2.43 -2.18
CA ASP A 94 -46.99 2.87 -2.53
C ASP A 94 -46.93 4.38 -2.81
N PHE A 95 -47.06 4.74 -4.10
CA PHE A 95 -47.66 5.95 -4.68
C PHE A 95 -46.98 6.36 -6.01
N VAL A 96 -47.79 6.23 -7.08
CA VAL A 96 -47.70 6.87 -8.42
C VAL A 96 -46.49 6.52 -9.29
N ALA A 97 -46.78 5.75 -10.36
CA ALA A 97 -45.90 5.62 -11.51
C ALA A 97 -45.74 6.98 -12.21
N GLU A 98 -44.65 7.70 -11.91
CA GLU A 98 -44.20 8.83 -12.71
C GLU A 98 -43.64 8.33 -14.05
N LEU A 99 -44.06 8.97 -15.15
CA LEU A 99 -43.46 8.81 -16.48
C LEU A 99 -41.93 8.96 -16.42
N PRO A 100 -41.15 8.29 -17.29
CA PRO A 100 -39.70 8.38 -17.26
C PRO A 100 -39.27 9.84 -17.44
N ARG A 101 -38.77 10.45 -16.36
CA ARG A 101 -38.15 11.78 -16.41
C ARG A 101 -36.93 11.64 -17.32
N HIS A 102 -36.95 12.32 -18.47
CA HIS A 102 -35.76 12.43 -19.31
C HIS A 102 -34.68 13.15 -18.48
N THR A 103 -33.75 12.40 -17.91
CA THR A 103 -32.69 12.95 -17.06
C THR A 103 -31.76 13.74 -17.96
N LYS A 104 -31.69 15.07 -17.73
CA LYS A 104 -30.70 15.93 -18.37
C LYS A 104 -29.30 15.35 -18.17
N THR A 105 -28.54 15.24 -19.25
CA THR A 105 -27.13 14.91 -19.24
C THR A 105 -26.30 16.10 -18.74
N GLN A 106 -25.02 15.87 -18.41
CA GLN A 106 -24.10 16.96 -18.05
C GLN A 106 -23.99 18.01 -19.17
N ASN A 107 -24.04 17.58 -20.42
CA ASN A 107 -23.97 18.49 -21.57
C ASN A 107 -25.24 19.34 -21.69
N ASP A 108 -26.41 18.78 -21.37
CA ASP A 108 -27.67 19.54 -21.40
C ASP A 108 -27.63 20.73 -20.42
N PHE A 109 -27.07 20.54 -19.22
CA PHE A 109 -26.88 21.64 -18.26
C PHE A 109 -25.89 22.70 -18.75
N ILE A 110 -24.80 22.29 -19.41
CA ILE A 110 -23.83 23.23 -19.98
C ILE A 110 -24.47 24.02 -21.13
N SER A 111 -25.23 23.37 -22.00
CA SER A 111 -25.96 24.03 -23.09
C SER A 111 -26.96 25.06 -22.58
N GLU A 112 -27.69 24.77 -21.49
CA GLU A 112 -28.56 25.75 -20.84
C GLU A 112 -27.78 26.92 -20.24
N TYR A 113 -26.64 26.67 -19.58
CA TYR A 113 -25.77 27.73 -19.05
C TYR A 113 -25.32 28.70 -20.14
N LEU A 114 -25.01 28.23 -21.36
CA LEU A 114 -24.56 29.10 -22.45
C LEU A 114 -25.59 30.18 -22.81
N LEU A 115 -26.89 29.92 -22.60
CA LEU A 115 -27.96 30.91 -22.82
C LEU A 115 -27.95 32.04 -21.78
N TYR A 116 -27.46 31.75 -20.57
CA TYR A 116 -27.46 32.67 -19.43
C TYR A 116 -26.06 33.20 -19.09
N ARG A 117 -25.00 32.74 -19.77
CA ARG A 117 -23.61 33.06 -19.43
C ARG A 117 -23.38 34.55 -19.28
N ASP A 118 -23.83 35.34 -20.24
CA ASP A 118 -23.57 36.77 -20.26
C ASP A 118 -24.38 37.47 -19.15
N THR A 119 -25.64 37.05 -18.91
CA THR A 119 -26.44 37.52 -17.76
C THR A 119 -25.82 37.15 -16.40
N TYR A 120 -25.26 35.94 -16.26
CA TYR A 120 -24.57 35.52 -15.04
C TYR A 120 -23.32 36.36 -14.82
N LEU A 121 -22.57 36.64 -15.88
CA LEU A 121 -21.39 37.49 -15.81
C LEU A 121 -21.76 38.92 -15.38
N ASP A 122 -22.81 39.50 -15.96
CA ASP A 122 -23.30 40.83 -15.59
C ASP A 122 -23.67 40.89 -14.09
N ILE A 123 -24.43 39.91 -13.59
CA ILE A 123 -24.80 39.82 -12.16
C ILE A 123 -23.57 39.67 -11.24
N ILE A 124 -22.58 38.89 -11.66
CA ILE A 124 -21.34 38.72 -10.89
C ILE A 124 -20.56 40.04 -10.86
N LEU A 125 -20.43 40.74 -12.00
CA LEU A 125 -19.74 42.02 -12.07
C LEU A 125 -20.47 43.13 -11.29
N GLU A 126 -21.81 43.14 -11.30
CA GLU A 126 -22.61 44.04 -10.46
C GLU A 126 -22.24 43.88 -8.98
N SER A 127 -22.01 42.66 -8.50
CA SER A 127 -21.57 42.38 -7.13
C SER A 127 -20.15 42.87 -6.80
N GLU A 128 -19.32 43.16 -7.81
CA GLU A 128 -17.99 43.75 -7.62
C GLU A 128 -18.02 45.28 -7.52
N THR A 129 -19.14 45.89 -7.92
CA THR A 129 -19.37 47.31 -7.76
C THR A 129 -20.01 47.62 -6.41
N PHE A 130 -19.78 48.83 -5.89
CA PHE A 130 -20.52 49.29 -4.71
C PHE A 130 -21.87 49.84 -5.15
N VAL A 131 -22.86 48.96 -5.33
CA VAL A 131 -24.22 49.33 -5.76
C VAL A 131 -24.90 50.25 -4.73
N GLY A 132 -24.42 50.26 -3.49
CA GLY A 132 -24.94 51.09 -2.39
C GLY A 132 -24.00 52.23 -1.96
N ALA A 133 -23.64 53.17 -2.85
CA ALA A 133 -22.99 54.45 -2.50
C ALA A 133 -23.86 55.34 -1.58
N GLY A 134 -24.19 54.83 -0.40
CA GLY A 134 -25.23 55.34 0.48
C GLY A 134 -24.85 55.26 1.95
N VAL A 135 -25.89 55.27 2.78
CA VAL A 135 -25.78 55.23 4.24
C VAL A 135 -25.62 53.79 4.74
N CYS A 136 -24.94 53.65 5.87
CA CYS A 136 -24.77 52.39 6.58
C CYS A 136 -26.13 51.75 6.88
N GLU A 137 -26.29 50.48 6.52
CA GLU A 137 -27.54 49.73 6.67
C GLU A 137 -28.06 49.70 8.12
N ILE A 138 -27.15 49.70 9.10
CA ILE A 138 -27.50 49.58 10.52
C ILE A 138 -27.79 50.94 11.15
N CYS A 139 -26.84 51.88 11.10
CA CYS A 139 -27.01 53.15 11.79
C CYS A 139 -27.72 54.22 10.95
N GLN A 140 -27.75 54.08 9.62
CA GLN A 140 -28.37 55.03 8.69
C GLN A 140 -27.81 56.47 8.78
N MET A 141 -26.68 56.67 9.47
CA MET A 141 -26.09 57.99 9.76
C MET A 141 -24.72 58.21 9.12
N ALA A 142 -23.92 57.16 8.96
CA ALA A 142 -22.59 57.22 8.37
C ALA A 142 -22.59 56.56 6.98
N LYS A 143 -21.54 56.76 6.19
CA LYS A 143 -21.39 56.07 4.89
C LYS A 143 -21.15 54.58 5.10
N GLY A 144 -21.79 53.75 4.27
CA GLY A 144 -21.72 52.29 4.32
C GLY A 144 -20.52 51.68 3.59
N THR A 145 -19.32 52.25 3.69
CA THR A 145 -18.17 51.94 2.80
C THR A 145 -17.54 50.55 2.96
N PHE A 146 -17.99 49.74 3.92
CA PHE A 146 -17.42 48.41 4.18
C PHE A 146 -18.41 47.30 3.84
N ARG A 147 -17.90 46.25 3.22
CA ARG A 147 -18.64 45.00 2.98
C ARG A 147 -17.91 43.82 3.60
N CYS A 148 -18.64 42.73 3.86
CA CYS A 148 -18.06 41.44 4.22
C CYS A 148 -18.23 40.45 3.07
N LEU A 149 -17.15 39.78 2.68
CA LEU A 149 -17.14 38.75 1.63
C LEU A 149 -17.62 37.38 2.13
N THR A 150 -17.84 37.25 3.44
CA THR A 150 -18.25 35.98 4.08
C THR A 150 -19.72 35.98 4.48
N CYS A 151 -20.29 37.15 4.77
CA CYS A 151 -21.72 37.27 5.05
C CYS A 151 -22.53 37.10 3.76
N THR A 152 -23.72 36.55 3.89
CA THR A 152 -24.69 36.47 2.79
C THR A 152 -25.44 37.78 2.66
N GLY A 153 -25.58 38.28 1.43
CA GLY A 153 -26.31 39.52 1.13
C GLY A 153 -25.37 40.67 0.71
N ASP A 154 -25.95 41.69 0.08
CA ASP A 154 -25.25 42.92 -0.31
C ASP A 154 -25.40 43.97 0.79
N HIS A 155 -24.49 43.94 1.76
CA HIS A 155 -24.52 44.78 2.95
C HIS A 155 -23.47 45.90 2.87
N GLY A 156 -23.90 47.14 3.17
CA GLY A 156 -23.02 48.30 3.29
C GLY A 156 -22.98 48.82 4.73
N TRP A 157 -21.84 48.70 5.41
CA TRP A 157 -21.67 49.13 6.80
C TRP A 157 -20.64 50.24 6.96
N CYS A 158 -20.79 51.07 8.00
CA CYS A 158 -19.70 51.93 8.46
C CYS A 158 -18.74 51.14 9.39
N GLY A 159 -17.54 51.67 9.63
CA GLY A 159 -16.49 51.00 10.41
C GLY A 159 -16.93 50.49 11.80
N SER A 160 -17.74 51.26 12.54
CA SER A 160 -18.23 50.82 13.85
C SER A 160 -19.31 49.75 13.75
N CYS A 161 -20.22 49.86 12.77
CA CYS A 161 -21.31 48.89 12.57
C CYS A 161 -20.79 47.56 12.04
N ILE A 162 -19.76 47.55 11.18
CA ILE A 162 -19.16 46.31 10.71
C ILE A 162 -18.47 45.58 11.87
N VAL A 163 -17.72 46.27 12.74
CA VAL A 163 -17.11 45.66 13.92
C VAL A 163 -18.19 45.12 14.87
N ALA A 164 -19.23 45.90 15.16
CA ALA A 164 -20.32 45.47 16.04
C ALA A 164 -21.04 44.22 15.50
N SER A 165 -21.29 44.15 14.19
CA SER A 165 -21.95 43.01 13.54
C SER A 165 -21.09 41.76 13.50
N HIS A 166 -19.76 41.92 13.52
CA HIS A 166 -18.79 40.82 13.47
C HIS A 166 -18.11 40.56 14.82
N GLN A 167 -18.67 41.05 15.93
CA GLN A 167 -18.05 40.92 17.26
C GLN A 167 -17.73 39.46 17.64
N SER A 168 -18.54 38.50 17.16
CA SER A 168 -18.35 37.06 17.36
C SER A 168 -17.86 36.32 16.12
N LEU A 169 -17.49 37.04 15.04
CA LEU A 169 -17.13 36.49 13.73
C LEU A 169 -15.74 37.01 13.30
N PRO A 170 -14.67 36.75 14.09
CA PRO A 170 -13.37 37.37 13.89
C PRO A 170 -12.69 37.01 12.56
N PHE A 171 -13.06 35.88 11.94
CA PHE A 171 -12.42 35.35 10.73
C PHE A 171 -13.17 35.68 9.42
N HIS A 172 -14.18 36.56 9.49
CA HIS A 172 -14.85 37.08 8.30
C HIS A 172 -13.92 38.03 7.56
N LYS A 173 -13.87 37.89 6.23
CA LYS A 173 -13.08 38.78 5.37
C LYS A 173 -13.90 40.00 5.00
N ILE A 174 -13.30 41.17 5.11
CA ILE A 174 -13.97 42.44 4.83
C ILE A 174 -13.15 43.26 3.82
N GLN A 175 -13.83 44.15 3.12
CA GLN A 175 -13.21 45.08 2.18
C GLN A 175 -13.79 46.48 2.38
N MET A 176 -13.00 47.48 2.01
CA MET A 176 -13.39 48.89 2.05
C MET A 176 -13.44 49.46 0.64
N TRP A 177 -14.51 50.19 0.34
CA TRP A 177 -14.63 50.93 -0.91
C TRP A 177 -13.75 52.20 -0.86
N ASN A 178 -12.86 52.37 -1.83
CA ASN A 178 -11.94 53.51 -1.94
C ASN A 178 -12.34 54.55 -3.02
N ASP A 179 -13.62 54.56 -3.41
CA ASP A 179 -14.20 55.32 -4.53
C ASP A 179 -13.86 54.83 -5.94
N LYS A 180 -12.95 53.85 -6.08
CA LYS A 180 -12.61 53.22 -7.38
C LYS A 180 -12.84 51.73 -7.39
N CYS A 181 -12.39 51.04 -6.34
CA CYS A 181 -12.49 49.60 -6.16
C CYS A 181 -12.56 49.26 -4.66
N PHE A 182 -12.75 47.97 -4.38
CA PHE A 182 -12.63 47.45 -3.03
C PHE A 182 -11.17 47.12 -2.71
N ASP A 183 -10.65 47.75 -1.66
CA ASP A 183 -9.36 47.40 -1.06
C ASP A 183 -9.56 46.40 0.09
N ASP A 184 -8.60 45.50 0.25
CA ASP A 184 -8.55 44.60 1.40
C ASP A 184 -8.32 45.40 2.69
N THR A 185 -9.10 45.08 3.72
CA THR A 185 -8.94 45.63 5.08
C THR A 185 -9.26 44.54 6.10
N THR A 186 -8.92 44.76 7.36
CA THR A 186 -9.20 43.78 8.42
C THR A 186 -10.11 44.37 9.48
N LEU A 187 -10.85 43.50 10.19
CA LEU A 187 -11.62 43.91 11.37
C LEU A 187 -10.71 44.61 12.40
N ALA A 188 -9.46 44.16 12.53
CA ALA A 188 -8.48 44.75 13.44
C ALA A 188 -8.14 46.20 13.06
N ASP A 189 -7.99 46.51 11.76
CA ASP A 189 -7.77 47.88 11.28
C ASP A 189 -8.97 48.80 11.57
N GLN A 190 -10.18 48.23 11.64
CA GLN A 190 -11.40 48.94 12.01
C GLN A 190 -11.62 49.06 13.53
N GLY A 191 -10.66 48.60 14.35
CA GLY A 191 -10.70 48.71 15.80
C GLY A 191 -11.31 47.49 16.52
N PHE A 192 -11.50 46.36 15.83
CA PHE A 192 -11.87 45.12 16.50
C PHE A 192 -10.77 44.67 17.47
N VAL A 193 -11.16 44.48 18.73
CA VAL A 193 -10.32 43.91 19.78
C VAL A 193 -10.98 42.64 20.28
N TRP A 194 -10.26 41.53 20.23
CA TRP A 194 -10.75 40.25 20.72
C TRP A 194 -10.48 40.13 22.22
N HIS A 195 -11.53 40.20 23.02
CA HIS A 195 -11.44 40.02 24.46
C HIS A 195 -11.41 38.52 24.81
N MET A 196 -10.32 38.07 25.44
CA MET A 196 -10.24 36.71 25.96
C MET A 196 -11.10 36.61 27.22
N GLY A 197 -11.94 35.56 27.30
CA GLY A 197 -12.94 35.42 28.36
C GLY A 197 -14.25 36.16 28.07
N HIS A 198 -15.22 36.01 28.98
CA HIS A 198 -16.55 36.65 28.93
C HIS A 198 -17.29 36.57 27.58
N GLY A 199 -17.08 35.50 26.81
CA GLY A 199 -17.70 35.33 25.50
C GLY A 199 -17.30 36.38 24.46
N GLY A 200 -16.09 36.97 24.56
CA GLY A 200 -15.61 37.96 23.60
C GLY A 200 -15.97 39.41 23.93
N LYS A 201 -16.58 39.66 25.09
CA LYS A 201 -16.98 41.01 25.55
C LYS A 201 -15.90 41.65 26.42
N SER A 202 -15.80 42.99 26.35
CA SER A 202 -14.93 43.77 27.22
C SER A 202 -15.41 43.75 28.68
N TYR A 203 -14.48 43.92 29.62
CA TYR A 203 -14.74 44.05 31.06
C TYR A 203 -13.93 45.22 31.66
N PRO A 204 -14.46 46.00 32.63
CA PRO A 204 -15.83 45.97 33.15
C PRO A 204 -16.83 46.57 32.16
N GLN A 205 -18.05 46.02 32.15
CA GLN A 205 -19.13 46.45 31.24
C GLN A 205 -19.69 47.86 31.57
N ASN A 206 -19.21 48.49 32.65
CA ASN A 206 -19.80 49.71 33.26
C ASN A 206 -18.96 50.99 33.06
N GLY A 207 -18.33 51.19 31.90
CA GLY A 207 -17.82 52.52 31.52
C GLY A 207 -16.68 53.10 32.36
N ALA A 208 -16.04 52.33 33.24
CA ALA A 208 -14.78 52.74 33.83
C ALA A 208 -13.73 52.73 32.71
N THR A 209 -13.34 53.91 32.22
CA THR A 209 -12.26 54.09 31.24
C THR A 209 -11.01 53.40 31.78
N PRO A 210 -10.57 52.26 31.22
CA PRO A 210 -9.31 51.69 31.63
C PRO A 210 -8.22 52.55 30.99
N SER A 211 -7.35 53.13 31.81
CA SER A 211 -6.04 53.61 31.39
C SER A 211 -5.39 52.57 30.48
N SER A 212 -5.22 52.92 29.19
CA SER A 212 -4.60 52.12 28.11
C SER A 212 -4.76 50.60 28.27
N ILE A 213 -5.83 50.02 27.74
CA ILE A 213 -5.97 48.56 27.64
C ILE A 213 -4.80 48.02 26.78
N SER A 214 -3.85 47.33 27.41
CA SER A 214 -2.72 46.74 26.72
C SER A 214 -3.19 45.59 25.82
N THR A 215 -3.18 45.80 24.51
CA THR A 215 -3.47 44.77 23.52
C THR A 215 -2.22 44.00 23.12
N THR A 216 -2.37 42.72 22.79
CA THR A 216 -1.31 41.90 22.19
C THR A 216 -1.75 41.46 20.80
N ALA A 217 -0.92 41.69 19.78
CA ALA A 217 -1.19 41.15 18.44
C ALA A 217 -0.90 39.64 18.41
N ILE A 218 -1.85 38.85 17.89
CA ILE A 218 -1.73 37.41 17.69
C ILE A 218 -2.06 37.08 16.24
N THR A 219 -1.24 36.24 15.62
CA THR A 219 -1.53 35.61 14.33
C THR A 219 -2.38 34.37 14.56
N VAL A 220 -3.57 34.31 13.95
CA VAL A 220 -4.47 33.16 14.05
C VAL A 220 -4.62 32.52 12.69
N VAL A 221 -4.35 31.22 12.61
CA VAL A 221 -4.55 30.43 11.40
C VAL A 221 -5.95 29.80 11.44
N HIS A 222 -6.75 30.08 10.42
CA HIS A 222 -8.13 29.64 10.26
C HIS A 222 -8.32 28.95 8.90
N SER A 223 -9.39 28.18 8.71
CA SER A 223 -9.68 27.46 7.47
C SER A 223 -9.81 28.39 6.25
N SER A 224 -10.26 29.63 6.46
CA SER A 224 -10.39 30.65 5.42
C SER A 224 -9.11 31.46 5.15
N GLY A 225 -8.06 31.32 5.97
CA GLY A 225 -6.82 32.08 5.82
C GLY A 225 -6.08 32.37 7.14
N VAL A 226 -5.10 33.27 7.07
CA VAL A 226 -4.26 33.70 8.19
C VAL A 226 -4.63 35.12 8.58
N PHE A 227 -5.01 35.30 9.83
CA PHE A 227 -5.51 36.56 10.37
C PHE A 227 -4.57 37.11 11.43
N THR A 228 -4.57 38.44 11.61
CA THR A 228 -3.91 39.09 12.75
C THR A 228 -4.96 39.83 13.55
N HIS A 229 -5.05 39.54 14.85
CA HIS A 229 -5.98 40.20 15.76
C HIS A 229 -5.26 40.79 16.96
N ASN A 230 -5.74 41.94 17.41
CA ASN A 230 -5.38 42.48 18.71
C ASN A 230 -6.25 41.82 19.79
N VAL A 231 -5.62 41.23 20.78
CA VAL A 231 -6.29 40.53 21.88
C VAL A 231 -6.06 41.23 23.21
N THR A 232 -7.00 41.08 24.13
CA THR A 232 -6.84 41.49 25.53
C THR A 232 -7.06 40.27 26.42
N TRP A 233 -6.23 40.13 27.44
CA TRP A 233 -6.23 38.96 28.31
C TRP A 233 -7.19 39.16 29.48
N CYS A 234 -7.94 38.12 29.83
CA CYS A 234 -8.79 38.14 31.02
C CYS A 234 -7.91 38.14 32.27
N THR A 235 -8.24 39.01 33.22
CA THR A 235 -7.60 39.06 34.55
C THR A 235 -8.64 38.94 35.68
N CYS A 236 -9.88 38.56 35.33
CA CYS A 236 -10.96 38.43 36.29
C CYS A 236 -10.74 37.21 37.20
N PRO A 237 -11.15 37.28 38.48
CA PRO A 237 -11.14 36.12 39.37
C PRO A 237 -11.89 34.94 38.75
N GLY A 238 -11.27 33.76 38.74
CA GLY A 238 -11.81 32.54 38.14
C GLY A 238 -11.52 32.36 36.65
N SER A 239 -10.82 33.30 36.01
CA SER A 239 -10.22 33.07 34.69
C SER A 239 -8.86 32.35 34.82
N TYR A 240 -8.37 31.78 33.72
CA TYR A 240 -7.04 31.16 33.70
C TYR A 240 -5.97 32.25 33.63
N ASP A 241 -5.00 32.25 34.55
CA ASP A 241 -3.86 33.19 34.49
C ASP A 241 -2.99 32.96 33.26
N GLN A 242 -2.91 31.71 32.79
CA GLN A 242 -2.10 31.34 31.63
C GLN A 242 -2.82 31.66 30.31
N GLN A 243 -2.20 32.54 29.52
CA GLN A 243 -2.67 32.99 28.20
C GLN A 243 -3.02 31.83 27.25
N HIS A 244 -2.21 30.78 27.22
CA HIS A 244 -2.43 29.62 26.34
C HIS A 244 -3.70 28.82 26.69
N LEU A 245 -4.09 28.78 27.98
CA LEU A 245 -5.34 28.15 28.42
C LEU A 245 -6.55 29.02 28.07
N GLN A 246 -6.42 30.35 28.14
CA GLN A 246 -7.47 31.26 27.69
C GLN A 246 -7.75 31.08 26.18
N LEU A 247 -6.70 30.92 25.37
CA LEU A 247 -6.82 30.61 23.94
C LEU A 247 -7.55 29.27 23.71
N LEU A 248 -7.17 28.21 24.42
CA LEU A 248 -7.84 26.91 24.29
C LEU A 248 -9.33 27.01 24.62
N ARG A 249 -9.69 27.80 25.64
CA ARG A 249 -11.08 28.04 26.03
C ARG A 249 -11.88 28.81 24.98
N THR A 250 -11.23 29.59 24.12
CA THR A 250 -11.86 30.32 23.00
C THR A 250 -11.83 29.55 21.68
N GLY A 251 -11.42 28.27 21.68
CA GLY A 251 -11.37 27.43 20.48
C GLY A 251 -10.08 27.59 19.66
N LEU A 252 -9.03 28.14 20.27
CA LEU A 252 -7.74 28.39 19.66
C LEU A 252 -6.64 27.53 20.30
N PHE A 253 -6.01 26.67 19.51
CA PHE A 253 -4.83 25.92 19.94
C PHE A 253 -3.57 26.80 19.85
N PRO A 254 -2.88 27.07 20.96
CA PRO A 254 -1.70 27.91 20.99
C PRO A 254 -0.48 27.20 20.38
N ALA A 255 0.32 27.92 19.58
CA ALA A 255 1.56 27.37 19.03
C ALA A 255 2.69 27.27 20.07
N SER A 256 2.57 27.98 21.20
CA SER A 256 3.50 27.98 22.32
C SER A 256 2.78 28.21 23.64
N THR A 257 3.32 27.65 24.72
CA THR A 257 2.74 27.76 26.07
C THR A 257 3.10 29.11 26.72
N THR A 258 4.34 29.55 26.52
CA THR A 258 4.88 30.79 27.06
C THR A 258 4.67 31.93 26.07
N ARG A 259 3.84 32.92 26.43
CA ARG A 259 3.53 34.13 25.63
C ARG A 259 3.14 33.81 24.17
N PRO A 260 2.01 33.12 23.94
CA PRO A 260 1.57 32.74 22.60
C PRO A 260 1.39 33.96 21.68
N LYS A 261 2.04 33.92 20.51
CA LYS A 261 1.86 34.90 19.41
C LYS A 261 1.19 34.30 18.17
N THR A 262 1.09 32.98 18.13
CA THR A 262 0.44 32.24 17.04
C THR A 262 -0.55 31.26 17.65
N ALA A 263 -1.73 31.15 17.07
CA ALA A 263 -2.70 30.13 17.42
C ALA A 263 -3.39 29.57 16.16
N PHE A 264 -3.96 28.37 16.29
CA PHE A 264 -4.68 27.69 15.23
C PHE A 264 -6.10 27.44 15.71
N THR A 265 -7.10 27.72 14.90
CA THR A 265 -8.47 27.29 15.22
C THR A 265 -8.54 25.76 15.27
N PHE A 266 -9.40 25.19 16.12
CA PHE A 266 -9.60 23.73 16.10
C PHE A 266 -10.09 23.23 14.73
N GLU A 267 -10.91 24.05 14.06
CA GLU A 267 -11.41 23.77 12.71
C GLU A 267 -10.28 23.61 11.68
N VAL A 268 -9.27 24.52 11.64
CA VAL A 268 -8.20 24.39 10.65
C VAL A 268 -7.34 23.13 10.89
N LEU A 269 -7.20 22.70 12.15
CA LEU A 269 -6.48 21.48 12.50
C LEU A 269 -7.26 20.23 12.10
N ASP A 270 -8.58 20.23 12.29
CA ASP A 270 -9.46 19.16 11.82
C ASP A 270 -9.49 19.11 10.27
N ASN A 271 -9.58 20.26 9.60
CA ASN A 271 -9.51 20.35 8.14
C ASN A 271 -8.17 19.85 7.60
N PHE A 272 -7.05 20.20 8.26
CA PHE A 272 -5.74 19.72 7.87
C PHE A 272 -5.65 18.19 7.98
N LEU A 273 -6.16 17.60 9.06
CA LEU A 273 -6.19 16.15 9.23
C LEU A 273 -6.99 15.47 8.11
N ILE A 274 -8.18 15.98 7.79
CA ILE A 274 -9.01 15.41 6.72
C ILE A 274 -8.34 15.58 5.33
N ASP A 275 -7.77 16.74 5.03
CA ASP A 275 -7.04 16.98 3.77
C ASP A 275 -5.80 16.06 3.65
N ALA A 276 -5.11 15.78 4.76
CA ALA A 276 -4.01 14.80 4.78
C ALA A 276 -4.53 13.37 4.55
N LEU A 277 -5.62 12.98 5.22
CA LEU A 277 -6.17 11.62 5.18
C LEU A 277 -6.83 11.27 3.83
N GLU A 278 -7.64 12.17 3.28
CA GLU A 278 -8.42 11.96 2.05
C GLU A 278 -7.67 12.43 0.81
N CYS A 279 -7.20 13.68 0.82
CA CYS A 279 -6.58 14.31 -0.35
C CYS A 279 -5.07 14.00 -0.45
N LYS A 280 -4.47 13.36 0.57
CA LYS A 280 -3.03 13.08 0.65
C LYS A 280 -2.19 14.36 0.54
N THR A 281 -2.77 15.48 1.01
CA THR A 281 -2.16 16.80 0.89
C THR A 281 -1.00 16.90 1.87
N SER A 282 0.19 17.28 1.40
CA SER A 282 1.32 17.57 2.28
C SER A 282 1.03 18.82 3.11
N ALA A 283 1.54 18.87 4.34
CA ALA A 283 1.38 20.04 5.21
C ALA A 283 1.86 21.35 4.55
N MET A 284 2.88 21.27 3.70
CA MET A 284 3.38 22.44 2.96
C MET A 284 2.33 22.94 1.96
N SER A 285 1.78 22.03 1.15
CA SER A 285 0.74 22.37 0.15
C SER A 285 -0.52 22.90 0.83
N PHE A 286 -0.90 22.32 1.97
CA PHE A 286 -2.01 22.79 2.77
C PHE A 286 -1.79 24.21 3.29
N PHE A 287 -0.59 24.51 3.82
CA PHE A 287 -0.29 25.85 4.31
C PHE A 287 -0.20 26.87 3.16
N GLU A 288 0.35 26.49 2.00
CA GLU A 288 0.35 27.33 0.80
C GLU A 288 -1.07 27.64 0.30
N LYS A 289 -1.99 26.65 0.36
CA LYS A 289 -3.43 26.89 0.12
C LYS A 289 -3.96 27.97 1.06
N LEU A 290 -3.67 27.91 2.36
CA LEU A 290 -4.11 28.94 3.32
C LEU A 290 -3.52 30.33 3.01
N ARG A 291 -2.25 30.40 2.59
CA ARG A 291 -1.63 31.66 2.18
C ARG A 291 -2.31 32.25 0.95
N ARG A 292 -2.63 31.42 -0.06
CA ARG A 292 -3.37 31.87 -1.25
C ARG A 292 -4.80 32.28 -0.96
N LEU A 293 -5.47 31.59 -0.04
CA LEU A 293 -6.80 32.00 0.44
C LEU A 293 -6.73 33.36 1.15
N THR A 294 -5.63 33.67 1.83
CA THR A 294 -5.42 34.96 2.52
C THR A 294 -5.10 36.07 1.53
N ASN A 295 -4.11 35.84 0.65
CA ASN A 295 -3.75 36.75 -0.42
C ASN A 295 -3.18 35.93 -1.59
N ASN A 296 -3.98 35.77 -2.65
CA ASN A 296 -3.63 34.95 -3.80
C ASN A 296 -2.53 35.57 -4.67
N ALA A 297 -2.47 36.90 -4.77
CA ALA A 297 -1.50 37.60 -5.60
C ALA A 297 -0.12 37.71 -4.92
N PHE A 298 -0.11 37.95 -3.60
CA PHE A 298 1.10 38.26 -2.84
C PHE A 298 1.27 37.37 -1.62
N MET A 299 1.29 36.04 -1.83
CA MET A 299 1.43 35.03 -0.76
C MET A 299 2.60 35.27 0.21
N TYR A 300 3.69 35.89 -0.24
CA TYR A 300 4.88 36.19 0.56
C TYR A 300 4.64 37.23 1.66
N THR A 301 3.56 38.02 1.54
CA THR A 301 3.13 38.98 2.57
C THR A 301 2.41 38.30 3.74
N VAL A 302 1.92 37.08 3.53
CA VAL A 302 1.22 36.29 4.55
C VAL A 302 2.25 35.60 5.46
N PRO A 303 2.14 35.72 6.80
CA PRO A 303 3.06 35.08 7.73
C PRO A 303 3.14 33.56 7.53
N ASP A 304 4.35 33.05 7.32
CA ASP A 304 4.58 31.60 7.25
C ASP A 304 4.61 30.97 8.64
N ARG A 305 3.64 30.10 8.92
CA ARG A 305 3.48 29.34 10.18
C ARG A 305 3.45 27.84 9.95
N TYR A 306 4.05 27.37 8.85
CA TYR A 306 4.13 25.95 8.48
C TYR A 306 4.75 25.08 9.59
N ARG A 307 5.86 25.52 10.19
CA ARG A 307 6.55 24.74 11.24
C ARG A 307 5.68 24.60 12.49
N GLU A 308 4.97 25.65 12.84
CA GLU A 308 4.03 25.66 13.95
C GLU A 308 2.81 24.78 13.65
N LEU A 309 2.30 24.76 12.41
CA LEU A 309 1.22 23.86 11.99
C LEU A 309 1.64 22.40 12.18
N MET A 310 2.84 22.02 11.72
CA MET A 310 3.36 20.66 11.88
C MET A 310 3.32 20.23 13.35
N ARG A 311 3.91 21.02 14.25
CA ARG A 311 3.93 20.71 15.69
C ARG A 311 2.52 20.67 16.30
N VAL A 312 1.72 21.72 16.08
CA VAL A 312 0.39 21.86 16.70
C VAL A 312 -0.56 20.77 16.22
N SER A 313 -0.47 20.38 14.96
CA SER A 313 -1.28 19.28 14.42
C SER A 313 -1.01 17.97 15.15
N CYS A 314 0.25 17.66 15.49
CA CYS A 314 0.59 16.43 16.25
C CYS A 314 -0.01 16.46 17.65
N LEU A 315 0.17 17.58 18.37
CA LEU A 315 -0.39 17.77 19.70
C LEU A 315 -1.92 17.69 19.70
N TRP A 316 -2.56 18.23 18.67
CA TRP A 316 -4.02 18.16 18.52
C TRP A 316 -4.51 16.73 18.28
N ARG A 317 -3.81 15.97 17.42
CA ARG A 317 -4.14 14.57 17.14
C ARG A 317 -3.98 13.68 18.37
N ASP A 318 -2.92 13.84 19.16
CA ASP A 318 -2.75 13.11 20.43
C ASP A 318 -3.95 13.33 21.37
N LEU A 319 -4.34 14.59 21.60
CA LEU A 319 -5.49 14.91 22.44
C LEU A 319 -6.82 14.37 21.88
N LYS A 320 -7.01 14.44 20.56
CA LYS A 320 -8.20 13.88 19.89
C LYS A 320 -8.26 12.37 20.04
N ASN A 321 -7.14 11.67 19.87
CA ASN A 321 -7.06 10.22 20.06
C ASN A 321 -7.37 9.85 21.51
N ARG A 322 -6.73 10.48 22.50
CA ARG A 322 -7.03 10.23 23.92
C ARG A 322 -8.50 10.47 24.25
N LYS A 323 -9.11 11.52 23.69
CA LYS A 323 -10.55 11.79 23.82
C LYS A 323 -11.41 10.70 23.19
N TRP A 324 -11.12 10.30 21.95
CA TRP A 324 -11.93 9.34 21.20
C TRP A 324 -11.88 7.92 21.76
N PHE A 325 -10.75 7.52 22.33
CA PHE A 325 -10.57 6.21 22.96
C PHE A 325 -10.92 6.19 24.46
N GLY A 326 -11.50 7.26 25.00
CA GLY A 326 -12.03 7.30 26.38
C GLY A 326 -11.04 7.71 27.47
N PHE A 327 -9.74 7.78 27.18
CA PHE A 327 -8.67 8.22 28.09
C PHE A 327 -8.72 9.72 28.46
N GLY A 328 -9.64 10.48 27.87
CA GLY A 328 -9.93 11.86 28.30
C GLY A 328 -10.79 11.95 29.56
N HIS A 329 -11.58 10.91 29.84
CA HIS A 329 -12.56 10.86 30.95
C HIS A 329 -12.02 10.13 32.18
N ASP A 330 -11.24 9.06 31.97
CA ASP A 330 -10.43 8.42 33.00
C ASP A 330 -8.96 8.81 32.78
N ARG A 331 -8.46 9.71 33.63
CA ARG A 331 -7.09 10.23 33.53
C ARG A 331 -6.09 9.44 34.38
N GLU A 332 -6.58 8.55 35.23
CA GLU A 332 -5.72 7.71 36.08
C GLU A 332 -5.16 6.55 35.26
N THR A 333 -5.96 6.04 34.33
CA THR A 333 -5.55 5.01 33.37
C THR A 333 -4.85 5.65 32.16
N GLN A 334 -3.58 5.32 31.94
CA GLN A 334 -2.89 5.65 30.68
C GLN A 334 -3.18 4.57 29.62
N PRO A 335 -3.21 4.94 28.33
CA PRO A 335 -3.30 3.97 27.24
C PRO A 335 -2.11 3.01 27.27
N GLY A 336 -2.40 1.71 27.20
CA GLY A 336 -1.39 0.66 26.97
C GLY A 336 -1.12 0.43 25.48
N PRO A 337 -0.30 -0.58 25.16
CA PRO A 337 0.01 -0.96 23.79
C PRO A 337 -1.23 -1.16 22.92
N GLY A 338 -1.27 -0.51 21.76
CA GLY A 338 -2.39 -0.60 20.80
C GLY A 338 -3.74 -0.03 21.26
N ASN A 339 -3.83 0.59 22.44
CA ASN A 339 -5.09 1.07 22.99
C ASN A 339 -5.67 2.31 22.26
N LEU A 340 -4.88 2.98 21.43
CA LEU A 340 -5.29 4.09 20.56
C LEU A 340 -5.47 3.67 19.09
N ALA A 341 -5.68 2.37 18.85
CA ALA A 341 -5.97 1.78 17.54
C ALA A 341 -7.33 1.08 17.52
N LEU A 342 -7.98 1.10 16.35
CA LEU A 342 -9.24 0.40 16.13
C LEU A 342 -8.94 -0.97 15.53
N PHE A 343 -9.46 -2.03 16.13
CA PHE A 343 -9.42 -3.35 15.51
C PHE A 343 -10.72 -3.68 14.75
N CYS A 344 -10.73 -4.78 14.01
CA CYS A 344 -11.88 -5.23 13.23
C CYS A 344 -13.07 -5.56 14.13
N PRO A 345 -14.24 -4.89 13.98
CA PRO A 345 -15.40 -5.14 14.84
C PRO A 345 -16.04 -6.52 14.61
N SER A 346 -15.80 -7.14 13.45
CA SER A 346 -16.34 -8.45 13.08
C SER A 346 -15.40 -9.62 13.41
N CYS A 347 -14.12 -9.36 13.68
CA CYS A 347 -13.23 -10.43 14.12
C CYS A 347 -13.56 -10.82 15.56
N PRO A 348 -13.45 -12.12 15.92
CA PRO A 348 -13.66 -12.59 17.28
C PRO A 348 -12.76 -11.86 18.28
N GLN A 349 -13.33 -11.26 19.31
CA GLN A 349 -12.63 -10.55 20.38
C GLN A 349 -13.20 -10.97 21.74
N PRO A 350 -12.56 -11.94 22.42
CA PRO A 350 -12.95 -12.37 23.77
C PRO A 350 -13.10 -11.17 24.72
N GLY A 351 -14.19 -11.15 25.49
CA GLY A 351 -14.52 -10.05 26.40
C GLY A 351 -15.13 -8.80 25.76
N ILE A 352 -15.16 -8.71 24.42
CA ILE A 352 -15.71 -7.55 23.69
C ILE A 352 -16.96 -7.95 22.91
N ASN A 353 -16.83 -8.83 21.91
CA ASN A 353 -17.92 -9.22 21.01
C ASN A 353 -18.16 -10.75 20.99
N MET A 354 -17.58 -11.47 21.96
CA MET A 354 -17.72 -12.91 22.13
C MET A 354 -18.40 -13.22 23.46
N PRO A 355 -19.30 -14.23 23.53
CA PRO A 355 -19.90 -14.67 24.80
C PRO A 355 -18.83 -15.27 25.73
N SER A 356 -19.06 -15.30 27.05
CA SER A 356 -18.08 -15.78 28.03
C SER A 356 -17.65 -17.25 27.82
N GLN A 357 -18.53 -18.11 27.31
CA GLN A 357 -18.27 -19.52 27.00
C GLN A 357 -18.05 -19.77 25.50
N TRP A 358 -17.43 -18.82 24.81
CA TRP A 358 -17.27 -18.91 23.35
C TRP A 358 -16.44 -20.12 22.89
N GLU A 359 -15.48 -20.59 23.69
CA GLU A 359 -14.63 -21.75 23.39
C GLU A 359 -15.42 -23.06 23.31
N GLU A 360 -16.47 -23.19 24.12
CA GLU A 360 -17.36 -24.35 24.12
C GLU A 360 -18.47 -24.22 23.06
N LYS A 361 -18.87 -22.98 22.75
CA LYS A 361 -20.01 -22.69 21.88
C LYS A 361 -19.69 -22.80 20.39
N TYR A 362 -18.46 -22.50 20.00
CA TYR A 362 -18.08 -22.41 18.60
C TYR A 362 -16.90 -23.33 18.29
N GLU A 363 -16.97 -24.01 17.15
CA GLU A 363 -15.82 -24.74 16.63
C GLU A 363 -14.63 -23.79 16.40
N ARG A 364 -13.43 -24.25 16.77
CA ARG A 364 -12.22 -23.42 16.81
C ARG A 364 -11.96 -22.69 15.50
N TRP A 365 -12.16 -23.34 14.35
CA TRP A 365 -11.89 -22.76 13.04
C TRP A 365 -12.82 -21.57 12.70
N LEU A 366 -14.05 -21.52 13.25
CA LEU A 366 -15.00 -20.42 13.05
C LEU A 366 -14.54 -19.15 13.77
N VAL A 367 -14.05 -19.31 15.00
CA VAL A 367 -13.65 -18.24 15.92
C VAL A 367 -12.15 -17.95 15.92
N MET A 368 -11.38 -18.68 15.12
CA MET A 368 -9.97 -18.39 14.89
C MET A 368 -9.82 -17.06 14.15
N LYS A 369 -9.06 -16.13 14.74
CA LYS A 369 -8.58 -14.94 14.04
C LYS A 369 -7.60 -15.41 12.96
N ARG A 370 -7.84 -14.98 11.73
CA ARG A 370 -6.92 -15.21 10.61
C ARG A 370 -6.23 -13.90 10.29
N PHE A 371 -4.92 -13.92 10.25
CA PHE A 371 -4.11 -12.76 9.92
C PHE A 371 -3.33 -12.99 8.64
N VAL A 372 -3.22 -11.95 7.82
CA VAL A 372 -2.31 -11.86 6.69
C VAL A 372 -1.19 -10.90 7.04
N VAL A 373 -0.03 -11.17 6.47
CA VAL A 373 1.24 -10.49 6.73
C VAL A 373 1.85 -10.13 5.39
N ASP A 374 2.40 -8.93 5.29
CA ASP A 374 3.09 -8.46 4.09
C ASP A 374 3.98 -7.25 4.38
N GLY A 375 4.94 -7.02 3.49
CA GLY A 375 5.96 -6.00 3.57
C GLY A 375 5.87 -4.92 2.49
N ASN A 376 5.78 -3.65 2.89
CA ASN A 376 5.83 -2.51 1.98
C ASN A 376 7.23 -1.87 1.92
N PHE A 377 7.99 -2.17 0.86
CA PHE A 377 9.35 -1.64 0.64
C PHE A 377 9.40 -0.23 0.00
N THR A 378 8.24 0.35 -0.29
CA THR A 378 8.11 1.75 -0.76
C THR A 378 8.05 2.72 0.43
N ALA A 379 7.57 2.26 1.59
CA ALA A 379 7.51 3.02 2.85
C ALA A 379 8.89 3.14 3.52
N GLN A 380 9.82 3.84 2.86
CA GLN A 380 11.18 4.05 3.37
C GLN A 380 11.24 5.26 4.30
N HIS A 381 12.15 5.21 5.29
CA HIS A 381 12.40 6.30 6.23
C HIS A 381 13.90 6.63 6.31
N MET A 382 14.23 7.92 6.30
CA MET A 382 15.62 8.39 6.31
C MET A 382 16.18 8.51 7.73
N ASN A 383 17.49 8.35 7.86
CA ASN A 383 18.17 8.58 9.13
C ASN A 383 18.02 10.04 9.58
N MET A 384 17.66 10.21 10.86
CA MET A 384 17.61 11.53 11.50
C MET A 384 19.01 12.02 11.83
N ARG A 385 19.20 13.34 11.78
CA ARG A 385 20.46 13.97 12.18
C ARG A 385 20.70 13.92 13.69
N GLN A 386 19.64 14.01 14.49
CA GLN A 386 19.66 14.06 15.95
C GLN A 386 18.52 13.23 16.53
N PRO A 387 18.58 11.89 16.45
CA PRO A 387 17.51 11.00 16.94
C PRO A 387 17.29 11.10 18.46
N GLU A 388 18.30 11.51 19.23
CA GLU A 388 18.25 11.67 20.69
C GLU A 388 17.33 12.81 21.15
N LEU A 389 16.94 13.70 20.24
CA LEU A 389 16.03 14.82 20.53
C LEU A 389 14.59 14.54 20.07
N ASP A 390 14.31 13.38 19.47
CA ASP A 390 12.98 13.03 19.01
C ASP A 390 12.08 12.68 20.20
N ILE A 391 10.84 13.16 20.17
CA ILE A 391 9.87 13.01 21.26
C ILE A 391 8.64 12.30 20.73
N TYR A 392 8.28 11.18 21.35
CA TYR A 392 7.10 10.41 21.01
C TYR A 392 5.92 10.85 21.88
N LEU A 393 4.77 11.09 21.25
CA LEU A 393 3.51 11.33 21.96
C LEU A 393 2.73 10.03 22.22
N SER A 394 2.90 9.04 21.32
CA SER A 394 2.14 7.80 21.31
C SER A 394 2.94 6.57 20.88
N ASP A 395 4.18 6.43 21.37
CA ASP A 395 5.04 5.26 21.11
C ASP A 395 4.34 3.94 21.51
N GLY A 396 4.17 3.02 20.55
CA GLY A 396 3.49 1.75 20.77
C GLY A 396 2.00 1.83 21.08
N LEU A 397 1.38 3.01 21.16
CA LEU A 397 -0.02 3.13 21.58
C LEU A 397 -1.02 2.87 20.44
N GLY A 398 -0.55 2.89 19.19
CA GLY A 398 -1.37 2.73 17.98
C GLY A 398 -1.16 1.39 17.27
N TYR A 399 -0.89 1.42 15.97
CA TYR A 399 -0.62 0.24 15.17
C TYR A 399 0.88 -0.10 15.18
N MET A 400 1.73 0.92 15.17
CA MET A 400 3.19 0.74 15.32
C MET A 400 3.52 0.10 16.68
N VAL A 401 4.49 -0.81 16.68
CA VAL A 401 5.02 -1.40 17.92
C VAL A 401 5.85 -0.39 18.70
N THR A 402 6.06 -0.67 19.99
CA THR A 402 6.92 0.15 20.86
C THR A 402 8.35 0.13 20.34
N GLU A 403 8.95 1.30 20.12
CA GLU A 403 10.28 1.41 19.51
C GLU A 403 11.36 0.71 20.36
N ALA A 404 11.37 0.94 21.68
CA ALA A 404 12.39 0.39 22.56
C ALA A 404 12.37 -1.15 22.62
N GLU A 405 11.18 -1.75 22.71
CA GLU A 405 10.98 -3.20 22.73
C GLU A 405 11.37 -3.82 21.38
N TYR A 406 11.02 -3.16 20.29
CA TYR A 406 11.37 -3.62 18.95
C TYR A 406 12.87 -3.57 18.69
N GLN A 407 13.57 -2.51 19.11
CA GLN A 407 15.04 -2.45 18.99
C GLN A 407 15.74 -3.53 19.83
N ALA A 408 15.22 -3.85 21.02
CA ALA A 408 15.72 -4.95 21.83
C ALA A 408 15.52 -6.30 21.11
N HIS A 409 14.35 -6.51 20.50
CA HIS A 409 14.08 -7.69 19.68
C HIS A 409 15.05 -7.79 18.49
N LEU A 410 15.23 -6.72 17.73
CA LEU A 410 16.14 -6.67 16.57
C LEU A 410 17.59 -7.00 16.93
N THR A 411 18.03 -6.69 18.16
CA THR A 411 19.37 -7.03 18.63
C THR A 411 19.53 -8.53 18.89
N SER A 412 18.44 -9.21 19.22
CA SER A 412 18.40 -10.66 19.49
C SER A 412 18.08 -11.52 18.25
N ALA A 413 17.48 -10.93 17.22
CA ALA A 413 17.08 -11.62 16.00
C ALA A 413 18.29 -11.99 15.13
N THR A 414 18.30 -13.22 14.59
CA THR A 414 19.37 -13.71 13.71
C THR A 414 19.01 -13.45 12.25
N GLU A 415 19.87 -12.73 11.51
CA GLU A 415 19.68 -12.52 10.06
C GLU A 415 20.22 -13.72 9.26
N SER A 416 19.34 -14.49 8.63
CA SER A 416 19.74 -15.41 7.56
C SER A 416 19.70 -14.70 6.21
N ARG A 417 20.87 -14.51 5.58
CA ARG A 417 20.92 -14.07 4.19
C ARG A 417 20.47 -15.20 3.28
N GLU A 418 19.26 -15.12 2.75
CA GLU A 418 18.87 -15.95 1.62
C GLU A 418 19.69 -15.56 0.40
N ARG A 419 20.48 -16.51 -0.10
CA ARG A 419 21.10 -16.43 -1.43
C ARG A 419 20.08 -16.94 -2.42
N SER A 420 19.59 -16.09 -3.33
CA SER A 420 18.79 -16.58 -4.44
C SER A 420 19.66 -17.48 -5.33
N ALA A 421 19.25 -18.73 -5.53
CA ALA A 421 19.87 -19.61 -6.53
C ALA A 421 19.61 -19.12 -7.96
N CYS A 422 18.60 -18.26 -8.14
CA CYS A 422 18.25 -17.63 -9.40
C CYS A 422 18.87 -16.22 -9.50
N SER A 423 19.58 -15.93 -10.60
CA SER A 423 20.18 -14.63 -10.89
C SER A 423 19.15 -13.51 -11.10
N ASN A 424 17.90 -13.84 -11.43
CA ASN A 424 16.82 -12.89 -11.77
C ASN A 424 15.79 -12.66 -10.66
N HIS A 425 15.99 -13.18 -9.44
CA HIS A 425 15.04 -12.99 -8.35
C HIS A 425 15.14 -11.57 -7.75
N ARG A 426 14.51 -10.59 -8.43
CA ARG A 426 14.63 -9.15 -8.12
C ARG A 426 14.21 -8.79 -6.70
N ALA A 427 13.22 -9.48 -6.13
CA ALA A 427 12.72 -9.20 -4.78
C ALA A 427 13.78 -9.47 -3.69
N VAL A 428 14.42 -10.65 -3.73
CA VAL A 428 15.48 -11.05 -2.78
C VAL A 428 16.73 -10.19 -2.97
N ASN A 429 17.11 -9.91 -4.22
CA ASN A 429 18.24 -9.05 -4.52
C ASN A 429 18.01 -7.60 -4.07
N ALA A 430 16.79 -7.08 -4.22
CA ALA A 430 16.43 -5.74 -3.76
C ALA A 430 16.36 -5.61 -2.23
N ALA A 431 15.84 -6.63 -1.55
CA ALA A 431 15.82 -6.70 -0.08
C ALA A 431 17.24 -6.78 0.53
N ASN A 432 18.18 -7.40 -0.19
CA ASN A 432 19.58 -7.53 0.22
C ASN A 432 20.47 -6.30 -0.09
N MET A 433 19.96 -5.28 -0.78
CA MET A 433 20.74 -4.07 -1.10
C MET A 433 21.02 -3.23 0.15
N ASN A 434 22.29 -2.90 0.38
CA ASN A 434 22.72 -2.11 1.52
C ASN A 434 22.32 -0.63 1.33
N ARG A 435 21.54 -0.05 2.25
CA ARG A 435 21.04 1.35 2.16
C ARG A 435 21.37 2.14 3.42
N SER A 436 22.62 2.54 3.58
CA SER A 436 23.16 3.19 4.80
C SER A 436 22.52 4.56 5.14
N ASN A 437 21.83 5.20 4.19
CA ASN A 437 21.14 6.46 4.39
C ASN A 437 19.70 6.31 4.93
N LEU A 438 19.17 5.09 4.95
CA LEU A 438 17.83 4.80 5.45
C LEU A 438 17.90 4.27 6.89
N ARG A 439 16.95 4.70 7.70
CA ARG A 439 16.63 4.09 9.01
C ARG A 439 15.76 2.86 8.79
N ALA A 440 14.75 2.99 7.94
CA ALA A 440 13.85 1.92 7.55
C ALA A 440 13.82 1.75 6.01
N THR A 441 13.94 0.51 5.55
CA THR A 441 13.86 0.13 4.13
C THR A 441 12.43 -0.12 3.66
N GLY A 442 11.49 -0.23 4.59
CA GLY A 442 10.08 -0.54 4.36
C GLY A 442 9.34 -0.68 5.69
N VAL A 443 8.07 -1.05 5.61
CA VAL A 443 7.19 -1.31 6.77
C VAL A 443 6.55 -2.69 6.61
N GLY A 444 6.59 -3.52 7.65
CA GLY A 444 5.84 -4.76 7.74
C GLY A 444 4.53 -4.54 8.46
N ALA A 445 3.44 -5.12 7.95
CA ALA A 445 2.14 -5.03 8.59
C ALA A 445 1.43 -6.37 8.71
N THR A 446 0.57 -6.44 9.73
CA THR A 446 -0.42 -7.51 9.89
C THR A 446 -1.81 -6.93 9.74
N ALA A 447 -2.67 -7.62 9.00
CA ALA A 447 -4.09 -7.30 8.90
C ALA A 447 -4.94 -8.56 9.08
N CYS A 448 -6.20 -8.41 9.47
CA CYS A 448 -7.10 -9.56 9.49
C CYS A 448 -7.43 -10.02 8.06
N ALA A 449 -7.24 -11.32 7.79
CA ALA A 449 -7.47 -11.95 6.49
C ALA A 449 -8.94 -11.83 6.04
N ARG A 450 -9.88 -11.72 6.99
CA ARG A 450 -11.31 -11.68 6.66
C ARG A 450 -11.78 -10.30 6.23
N HIS A 451 -11.20 -9.22 6.74
CA HIS A 451 -11.76 -7.87 6.55
C HIS A 451 -10.72 -6.81 6.18
N GLY A 452 -9.43 -7.16 6.11
CA GLY A 452 -8.35 -6.23 5.77
C GLY A 452 -8.20 -5.06 6.74
N CYS A 453 -8.51 -5.27 8.02
CA CYS A 453 -8.25 -4.27 9.07
C CYS A 453 -6.86 -4.52 9.66
N PHE A 454 -6.04 -3.48 9.75
CA PHE A 454 -4.74 -3.54 10.42
C PHE A 454 -4.91 -3.98 11.87
N VAL A 455 -3.97 -4.79 12.35
CA VAL A 455 -3.95 -5.25 13.75
C VAL A 455 -3.24 -4.20 14.62
N PRO A 456 -3.82 -3.80 15.76
CA PRO A 456 -3.14 -2.92 16.72
C PRO A 456 -1.78 -3.48 17.17
N HIS A 457 -0.82 -2.59 17.42
CA HIS A 457 0.51 -2.92 17.95
C HIS A 457 1.22 -4.08 17.22
N SER A 458 1.16 -4.11 15.89
CA SER A 458 1.69 -5.21 15.07
C SER A 458 2.43 -4.73 13.81
N ILE A 459 2.71 -3.44 13.71
CA ILE A 459 3.34 -2.83 12.54
C ILE A 459 4.77 -2.45 12.89
N VAL A 460 5.70 -2.78 12.01
CA VAL A 460 7.14 -2.68 12.29
C VAL A 460 7.88 -2.02 11.13
N ASP A 461 8.90 -1.23 11.44
CA ASP A 461 9.85 -0.75 10.44
C ASP A 461 10.85 -1.86 10.08
N PHE A 462 11.13 -2.06 8.79
CA PHE A 462 12.16 -2.97 8.32
C PHE A 462 13.52 -2.30 8.21
N GLN A 463 14.60 -2.97 8.61
CA GLN A 463 15.97 -2.44 8.56
C GLN A 463 16.78 -3.09 7.43
N LYS A 464 16.53 -4.39 7.16
CA LYS A 464 17.10 -5.19 6.07
C LYS A 464 16.19 -6.39 5.77
N GLY A 465 15.12 -6.20 5.01
CA GLY A 465 14.11 -7.24 4.78
C GLY A 465 13.33 -7.61 6.05
N GLU A 466 12.63 -8.74 6.00
CA GLU A 466 11.81 -9.26 7.10
C GLU A 466 12.70 -9.85 8.21
N ARG A 467 13.01 -9.05 9.24
CA ARG A 467 13.71 -9.53 10.46
C ARG A 467 12.77 -10.09 11.52
N TYR A 468 11.47 -9.88 11.35
CA TYR A 468 10.40 -10.33 12.24
C TYR A 468 9.47 -11.22 11.42
N SER A 469 9.38 -12.51 11.76
CA SER A 469 8.40 -13.38 11.13
C SER A 469 7.07 -13.22 11.87
N LEU A 470 6.12 -12.52 11.25
CA LEU A 470 4.76 -12.38 11.79
C LEU A 470 3.97 -13.71 11.75
N ASN A 471 4.57 -14.79 11.21
CA ASN A 471 4.03 -16.16 11.23
C ASN A 471 3.94 -16.75 12.65
N PHE A 472 4.60 -16.15 13.64
CA PHE A 472 4.49 -16.57 15.05
C PHE A 472 3.25 -16.03 15.77
N ILE A 473 2.42 -15.20 15.12
CA ILE A 473 1.15 -14.74 15.70
C ILE A 473 0.15 -15.91 15.68
N LEU A 474 -0.41 -16.27 16.83
CA LEU A 474 -1.41 -17.34 16.94
C LEU A 474 -2.61 -17.07 16.00
N GLY A 475 -2.79 -17.92 14.99
CA GLY A 475 -3.83 -17.79 13.96
C GLY A 475 -3.40 -17.00 12.72
N ALA A 476 -2.15 -16.56 12.62
CA ALA A 476 -1.59 -16.11 11.35
C ALA A 476 -1.54 -17.28 10.37
N GLY A 477 -2.04 -17.04 9.16
CA GLY A 477 -1.90 -17.94 8.03
C GLY A 477 -1.51 -17.12 6.82
N GLN A 478 -0.71 -17.67 5.92
CA GLN A 478 -0.47 -17.03 4.62
C GLN A 478 -1.72 -17.24 3.75
N VAL A 479 -2.75 -16.43 3.99
CA VAL A 479 -4.07 -16.57 3.34
C VAL A 479 -4.25 -15.53 2.24
N ASP A 480 -3.24 -15.37 1.38
CA ASP A 480 -3.16 -14.40 0.28
C ASP A 480 -2.63 -12.99 0.68
N GLY A 481 -1.55 -12.56 0.02
CA GLY A 481 -0.92 -11.25 0.19
C GLY A 481 -1.70 -10.10 -0.47
N GLU A 482 -2.63 -10.41 -1.39
CA GLU A 482 -3.42 -9.40 -2.11
C GLU A 482 -4.17 -8.43 -1.19
N ILE A 483 -4.61 -8.90 -0.02
CA ILE A 483 -5.34 -8.06 0.94
C ILE A 483 -4.47 -6.88 1.38
N LEU A 484 -3.20 -7.12 1.71
CA LEU A 484 -2.30 -6.06 2.14
C LEU A 484 -1.88 -5.16 0.98
N GLU A 485 -1.76 -5.69 -0.24
CA GLU A 485 -1.53 -4.88 -1.44
C GLU A 485 -2.63 -3.84 -1.68
N THR A 486 -3.90 -4.20 -1.44
CA THR A 486 -5.00 -3.21 -1.51
C THR A 486 -4.89 -2.12 -0.44
N LEU A 487 -4.26 -2.42 0.70
CA LEU A 487 -4.01 -1.44 1.78
C LEU A 487 -2.77 -0.59 1.48
N TRP A 488 -1.79 -1.11 0.76
CA TRP A 488 -0.59 -0.38 0.35
C TRP A 488 -0.85 0.67 -0.70
N ALA A 489 -1.76 0.46 -1.64
CA ALA A 489 -2.08 1.44 -2.68
C ALA A 489 -2.39 2.87 -2.13
N PRO A 490 -3.29 3.07 -1.15
CA PRO A 490 -3.51 4.39 -0.54
C PRO A 490 -2.37 4.84 0.38
N PHE A 491 -1.58 3.91 0.91
CA PHE A 491 -0.46 4.16 1.83
C PHE A 491 0.80 4.63 1.07
N ASN A 492 1.07 4.09 -0.11
CA ASN A 492 2.19 4.48 -0.97
C ASN A 492 2.14 5.96 -1.38
N LYS A 493 0.93 6.56 -1.39
CA LYS A 493 0.75 7.99 -1.66
C LYS A 493 1.34 8.89 -0.56
N ILE A 494 1.46 8.39 0.67
CA ILE A 494 1.98 9.16 1.81
C ILE A 494 3.47 8.91 2.07
N SER A 495 4.00 7.77 1.62
CA SER A 495 5.40 7.36 1.85
C SER A 495 6.42 8.44 1.48
N PRO A 496 6.31 9.17 0.34
CA PRO A 496 7.26 10.24 0.02
C PRO A 496 7.26 11.39 1.03
N THR A 497 6.09 11.72 1.58
CA THR A 497 5.94 12.81 2.56
C THR A 497 6.43 12.37 3.94
N ALA A 498 6.21 11.11 4.31
CA ALA A 498 6.63 10.55 5.58
C ALA A 498 8.13 10.25 5.67
N ARG A 499 8.77 10.00 4.52
CA ARG A 499 10.17 9.55 4.41
C ARG A 499 11.21 10.43 5.11
N SER A 500 11.01 11.75 5.13
CA SER A 500 11.97 12.72 5.71
C SER A 500 11.53 13.28 7.06
N MET A 501 10.43 12.77 7.63
CA MET A 501 9.94 13.18 8.93
C MET A 501 10.83 12.63 10.06
N SER A 502 10.68 13.15 11.28
CA SER A 502 11.25 12.47 12.45
C SER A 502 10.63 11.09 12.62
N GLN A 503 11.25 10.21 13.41
CA GLN A 503 10.76 8.84 13.59
C GLN A 503 9.42 8.86 14.31
N ALA A 504 9.29 9.64 15.38
CA ALA A 504 8.03 9.80 16.10
C ALA A 504 6.92 10.30 15.18
N HIS A 505 7.20 11.34 14.39
CA HIS A 505 6.20 11.92 13.50
C HIS A 505 5.85 10.98 12.33
N HIS A 506 6.83 10.24 11.80
CA HIS A 506 6.61 9.20 10.80
C HIS A 506 5.60 8.16 11.31
N GLN A 507 5.85 7.57 12.48
CA GLN A 507 4.98 6.56 13.09
C GLN A 507 3.57 7.10 13.37
N GLU A 508 3.44 8.32 13.90
CA GLU A 508 2.14 8.96 14.14
C GLU A 508 1.33 9.11 12.86
N ILE A 509 1.97 9.50 11.74
CA ILE A 509 1.31 9.63 10.44
C ILE A 509 0.87 8.25 9.91
N LEU A 510 1.71 7.22 10.05
CA LEU A 510 1.34 5.85 9.69
C LEU A 510 0.10 5.40 10.48
N ASP A 511 0.13 5.60 11.79
CA ASP A 511 -0.98 5.28 12.70
C ASP A 511 -2.26 5.99 12.31
N ASP A 512 -2.21 7.29 11.97
CA ASP A 512 -3.39 8.05 11.57
C ASP A 512 -4.02 7.51 10.28
N HIS A 513 -3.20 7.13 9.30
CA HIS A 513 -3.69 6.55 8.05
C HIS A 513 -4.24 5.14 8.21
N MET A 514 -3.61 4.31 9.04
CA MET A 514 -4.12 2.98 9.40
C MET A 514 -5.41 3.08 10.21
N ARG A 515 -5.49 4.04 11.15
CA ARG A 515 -6.70 4.33 11.93
C ARG A 515 -7.84 4.75 11.03
N ASN A 516 -7.61 5.66 10.07
CA ASN A 516 -8.64 6.05 9.10
C ASN A 516 -9.09 4.87 8.24
N SER A 517 -8.16 4.02 7.79
CA SER A 517 -8.49 2.79 7.04
C SER A 517 -9.42 1.88 7.83
N ASN A 518 -9.10 1.60 9.10
CA ASN A 518 -9.91 0.75 9.95
C ASN A 518 -11.24 1.42 10.35
N TRP A 519 -11.26 2.73 10.59
CA TRP A 519 -12.47 3.50 10.86
C TRP A 519 -13.48 3.42 9.71
N LYS A 520 -13.04 3.64 8.46
CA LYS A 520 -13.90 3.52 7.27
C LYS A 520 -14.49 2.12 7.13
N LYS A 521 -13.69 1.09 7.41
CA LYS A 521 -14.16 -0.31 7.41
C LYS A 521 -15.16 -0.58 8.51
N LEU A 522 -14.92 -0.05 9.71
CA LEU A 522 -15.83 -0.15 10.85
C LEU A 522 -17.19 0.47 10.54
N VAL A 523 -17.22 1.70 10.03
CA VAL A 523 -18.47 2.39 9.64
C VAL A 523 -19.19 1.63 8.50
N GLY A 524 -18.43 1.07 7.55
CA GLY A 524 -18.97 0.33 6.40
C GLY A 524 -19.19 -1.17 6.62
N ILE A 525 -19.02 -1.69 7.85
CA ILE A 525 -18.86 -3.14 8.05
C ILE A 525 -20.14 -3.90 7.71
N VAL A 526 -21.31 -3.39 8.08
CA VAL A 526 -22.61 -4.04 7.82
C VAL A 526 -22.82 -4.24 6.31
N LYS A 527 -22.64 -3.18 5.52
CA LYS A 527 -22.74 -3.25 4.06
C LYS A 527 -21.73 -4.22 3.45
N THR A 528 -20.54 -4.30 4.05
CA THR A 528 -19.48 -5.21 3.60
C THR A 528 -19.85 -6.66 3.89
N LEU A 529 -20.32 -6.97 5.10
CA LEU A 529 -20.73 -8.31 5.50
C LEU A 529 -21.90 -8.84 4.65
N LEU A 530 -22.92 -8.01 4.38
CA LEU A 530 -24.04 -8.40 3.51
C LEU A 530 -23.57 -8.77 2.10
N ARG A 531 -22.64 -8.01 1.55
CA ARG A 531 -22.05 -8.29 0.23
C ARG A 531 -21.22 -9.58 0.25
N LYS A 532 -20.39 -9.76 1.29
CA LYS A 532 -19.55 -10.94 1.46
C LYS A 532 -20.40 -12.20 1.66
N TYR A 533 -21.51 -12.11 2.40
CA TYR A 533 -22.44 -13.21 2.58
C TYR A 533 -23.04 -13.69 1.26
N LYS A 534 -23.53 -12.76 0.42
CA LYS A 534 -24.04 -13.10 -0.92
C LYS A 534 -22.95 -13.76 -1.80
N ARG A 535 -21.73 -13.22 -1.77
CA ARG A 535 -20.59 -13.80 -2.50
C ARG A 535 -20.21 -15.18 -1.97
N ALA A 536 -20.24 -15.38 -0.66
CA ALA A 536 -19.94 -16.66 -0.03
C ALA A 536 -20.96 -17.74 -0.40
N ASN A 537 -22.26 -17.41 -0.41
CA ASN A 537 -23.30 -18.34 -0.86
C ASN A 537 -23.07 -18.79 -2.30
N LYS A 538 -22.79 -17.85 -3.22
CA LYS A 538 -22.43 -18.20 -4.60
C LYS A 538 -21.15 -19.04 -4.67
N GLY A 539 -20.13 -18.68 -3.89
CA GLY A 539 -18.87 -19.41 -3.85
C GLY A 539 -18.99 -20.85 -3.35
N ILE A 540 -19.98 -21.16 -2.50
CA ILE A 540 -20.28 -22.55 -2.13
C ILE A 540 -20.70 -23.34 -3.36
N ASP A 541 -21.60 -22.80 -4.17
CA ASP A 541 -22.06 -23.47 -5.40
C ASP A 541 -20.89 -23.69 -6.38
N ASP A 542 -20.02 -22.68 -6.54
CA ASP A 542 -18.86 -22.74 -7.44
C ASP A 542 -17.77 -23.74 -6.96
N THR A 543 -17.58 -23.89 -5.65
CA THR A 543 -16.47 -24.69 -5.09
C THR A 543 -16.85 -26.10 -4.66
N LYS A 544 -18.15 -26.38 -4.46
CA LYS A 544 -18.61 -27.67 -3.96
C LYS A 544 -18.29 -28.83 -4.90
N VAL A 545 -18.57 -28.69 -6.20
CA VAL A 545 -18.33 -29.77 -7.17
C VAL A 545 -16.84 -30.09 -7.30
N PRO A 546 -15.93 -29.11 -7.52
CA PRO A 546 -14.50 -29.38 -7.53
C PRO A 546 -13.99 -30.00 -6.23
N PHE A 547 -14.51 -29.56 -5.07
CA PHE A 547 -14.13 -30.11 -3.77
C PHE A 547 -14.53 -31.58 -3.63
N GLU A 548 -15.76 -31.94 -4.01
CA GLU A 548 -16.25 -33.33 -3.97
C GLU A 548 -15.50 -34.24 -4.96
N GLU A 549 -15.16 -33.73 -6.15
CA GLU A 549 -14.34 -34.45 -7.13
C GLU A 549 -12.92 -34.69 -6.65
N LEU A 550 -12.27 -33.66 -6.10
CA LEU A 550 -10.95 -33.77 -5.49
C LEU A 550 -10.95 -34.76 -4.33
N THR A 551 -11.95 -34.68 -3.46
CA THR A 551 -12.08 -35.60 -2.32
C THR A 551 -12.23 -37.05 -2.79
N ARG A 552 -12.93 -37.29 -3.91
CA ARG A 552 -13.12 -38.63 -4.47
C ARG A 552 -11.87 -39.19 -5.14
N SER A 553 -11.01 -38.35 -5.71
CA SER A 553 -9.78 -38.78 -6.40
C SER A 553 -8.61 -39.01 -5.44
N LEU A 554 -8.68 -38.47 -4.22
CA LEU A 554 -7.64 -38.62 -3.22
C LEU A 554 -7.72 -39.96 -2.47
N ASN A 555 -6.56 -40.56 -2.22
CA ASN A 555 -6.46 -41.78 -1.42
C ASN A 555 -6.80 -41.48 0.04
N THR A 556 -7.86 -42.13 0.56
CA THR A 556 -8.39 -41.91 1.92
C THR A 556 -7.33 -42.09 3.01
N SER A 557 -6.38 -43.01 2.82
CA SER A 557 -5.28 -43.21 3.78
C SER A 557 -4.31 -42.03 3.84
N ARG A 558 -4.10 -41.31 2.73
CA ARG A 558 -3.25 -40.11 2.70
C ARG A 558 -3.97 -38.92 3.30
N VAL A 559 -5.27 -38.77 3.00
CA VAL A 559 -6.11 -37.70 3.57
C VAL A 559 -6.16 -37.82 5.09
N ASN A 560 -6.44 -39.01 5.64
CA ASN A 560 -6.44 -39.21 7.08
C ASN A 560 -5.08 -38.89 7.72
N GLY A 561 -3.98 -39.24 7.03
CA GLY A 561 -2.64 -38.88 7.49
C GLY A 561 -2.41 -37.37 7.52
N TRP A 562 -2.87 -36.64 6.50
CA TRP A 562 -2.79 -35.17 6.47
C TRP A 562 -3.66 -34.51 7.54
N GLU A 563 -4.85 -35.05 7.80
CA GLU A 563 -5.74 -34.57 8.87
C GLU A 563 -5.12 -34.78 10.25
N GLU A 564 -4.52 -35.94 10.51
CA GLU A 564 -3.79 -36.22 11.76
C GLU A 564 -2.56 -35.30 11.93
N ASP A 565 -1.79 -35.11 10.85
CA ASP A 565 -0.65 -34.20 10.83
C ASP A 565 -1.09 -32.74 11.07
N GLU A 566 -2.19 -32.31 10.46
CA GLU A 566 -2.79 -30.99 10.67
C GLU A 566 -3.25 -30.79 12.13
N GLU A 567 -3.99 -31.74 12.69
CA GLU A 567 -4.41 -31.70 14.08
C GLU A 567 -3.22 -31.60 15.04
N LYS A 568 -2.18 -32.40 14.77
CA LYS A 568 -0.94 -32.38 15.55
C LYS A 568 -0.21 -31.04 15.41
N ALA A 569 -0.10 -30.51 14.20
CA ALA A 569 0.50 -29.20 13.94
C ALA A 569 -0.22 -28.08 14.68
N ILE A 570 -1.56 -28.10 14.68
CA ILE A 570 -2.41 -27.11 15.36
C ILE A 570 -2.28 -27.22 16.90
N LYS A 571 -2.06 -28.42 17.42
CA LYS A 571 -1.98 -28.69 18.86
C LYS A 571 -0.58 -28.44 19.45
N GLU A 572 0.46 -28.92 18.78
CA GLU A 572 1.84 -28.95 19.32
C GLU A 572 2.70 -27.77 18.84
N GLN A 573 2.38 -27.16 17.68
CA GLN A 573 3.09 -25.99 17.11
C GLN A 573 4.61 -26.22 16.88
N GLY A 574 5.37 -25.17 16.54
CA GLY A 574 6.82 -25.28 16.33
C GLY A 574 7.19 -26.07 15.07
N GLU A 575 8.09 -27.05 15.21
CA GLU A 575 8.57 -27.90 14.11
C GLU A 575 7.42 -28.68 13.42
N TYR A 576 6.29 -28.91 14.11
CA TYR A 576 5.13 -29.58 13.51
C TYR A 576 4.40 -28.72 12.47
N LEU A 577 4.65 -27.40 12.41
CA LEU A 577 4.13 -26.52 11.35
C LEU A 577 4.90 -26.69 10.02
N ASP A 578 6.02 -27.41 10.00
CA ASP A 578 6.81 -27.66 8.79
C ASP A 578 6.04 -28.47 7.73
N ILE A 579 4.91 -29.08 8.09
CA ILE A 579 4.00 -29.74 7.13
C ILE A 579 3.46 -28.76 6.07
N TYR A 580 3.43 -27.46 6.37
CA TYR A 580 3.01 -26.40 5.45
C TYR A 580 4.17 -25.85 4.59
N GLN A 581 5.41 -26.26 4.86
CA GLN A 581 6.55 -25.88 4.05
C GLN A 581 6.70 -26.87 2.89
N LEU A 582 6.73 -26.33 1.67
CA LEU A 582 7.10 -27.09 0.48
C LEU A 582 8.56 -27.53 0.59
N LYS A 583 8.78 -28.78 1.02
CA LYS A 583 10.07 -29.45 0.92
C LYS A 583 10.28 -29.88 -0.53
N ILE A 584 10.77 -28.96 -1.34
CA ILE A 584 11.25 -29.30 -2.68
C ILE A 584 12.63 -29.91 -2.48
N ASP A 585 12.70 -31.24 -2.38
CA ASP A 585 13.96 -31.94 -2.57
C ASP A 585 14.50 -31.50 -3.93
N LYS A 586 15.74 -30.99 -3.96
CA LYS A 586 16.36 -30.55 -5.21
C LYS A 586 16.35 -31.73 -6.18
N ALA A 587 15.56 -31.61 -7.24
CA ALA A 587 15.66 -32.53 -8.36
C ALA A 587 17.11 -32.50 -8.87
N PRO A 588 17.69 -33.66 -9.23
CA PRO A 588 19.02 -33.72 -9.81
C PRO A 588 19.05 -32.86 -11.09
N THR A 589 20.14 -32.14 -11.30
CA THR A 589 20.32 -31.34 -12.52
C THR A 589 20.57 -32.26 -13.72
N MET A 590 20.19 -31.83 -14.93
CA MET A 590 20.48 -32.59 -16.17
C MET A 590 21.95 -33.00 -16.28
N ALA A 591 22.89 -32.17 -15.81
CA ALA A 591 24.32 -32.51 -15.76
C ALA A 591 24.66 -33.64 -14.77
N GLU A 592 23.96 -33.70 -13.63
CA GLU A 592 24.11 -34.78 -12.64
C GLU A 592 23.51 -36.10 -13.15
N ILE A 593 22.43 -36.03 -13.92
CA ILE A 593 21.79 -37.19 -14.55
C ILE A 593 22.65 -37.69 -15.72
N GLN A 594 23.09 -36.79 -16.60
CA GLN A 594 24.03 -37.09 -17.69
C GLN A 594 25.29 -37.78 -17.16
N LEU A 595 25.90 -37.27 -16.09
CA LEU A 595 27.09 -37.89 -15.49
C LEU A 595 26.81 -39.33 -15.02
N LYS A 596 25.67 -39.58 -14.36
CA LYS A 596 25.27 -40.93 -13.92
C LYS A 596 25.06 -41.87 -15.10
N LEU A 597 24.34 -41.42 -16.13
CA LEU A 597 24.02 -42.22 -17.30
C LEU A 597 25.28 -42.52 -18.14
N THR A 598 26.17 -41.54 -18.34
CA THR A 598 27.45 -41.74 -19.02
C THR A 598 28.41 -42.66 -18.24
N GLU A 599 28.40 -42.61 -16.90
CA GLU A 599 29.16 -43.56 -16.07
C GLU A 599 28.65 -45.00 -16.24
N SER A 600 27.33 -45.19 -16.42
CA SER A 600 26.75 -46.51 -16.73
C SER A 600 26.99 -46.97 -18.17
N GLU A 601 27.00 -46.07 -19.16
CA GLU A 601 27.35 -46.38 -20.56
C GLU A 601 28.78 -46.94 -20.68
N TYR A 602 29.72 -46.43 -19.88
CA TYR A 602 31.12 -46.87 -19.92
C TYR A 602 31.33 -48.35 -19.52
N VAL A 603 30.35 -48.94 -18.85
CA VAL A 603 30.36 -50.36 -18.43
C VAL A 603 29.84 -51.26 -19.55
N ASP A 604 29.02 -50.73 -20.47
CA ASP A 604 28.42 -51.43 -21.60
C ASP A 604 29.02 -50.92 -22.92
N MET A 605 30.14 -51.51 -23.35
CA MET A 605 30.97 -51.07 -24.49
C MET A 605 30.25 -50.95 -25.84
N GLY A 606 29.00 -51.43 -25.96
CA GLY A 606 28.16 -51.28 -27.15
C GLY A 606 27.37 -49.97 -27.23
N LYS A 607 27.35 -49.15 -26.16
CA LYS A 607 26.53 -47.93 -26.07
C LYS A 607 27.34 -46.64 -25.85
N LEU A 608 28.55 -46.54 -26.41
CA LEU A 608 29.36 -45.35 -26.17
C LEU A 608 28.82 -44.13 -26.97
N GLY A 609 28.27 -43.13 -26.26
CA GLY A 609 27.93 -41.82 -26.83
C GLY A 609 26.44 -41.56 -27.07
N PHE A 610 25.54 -42.46 -26.69
CA PHE A 610 24.09 -42.29 -26.87
C PHE A 610 23.52 -41.23 -25.91
N VAL A 611 23.96 -41.18 -24.65
CA VAL A 611 23.56 -40.17 -23.66
C VAL A 611 24.01 -38.77 -24.09
N SER A 612 25.20 -38.63 -24.66
CA SER A 612 25.65 -37.34 -25.20
C SER A 612 24.80 -36.90 -26.40
N TRP A 613 24.38 -37.86 -27.23
CA TRP A 613 23.48 -37.60 -28.35
C TRP A 613 22.08 -37.19 -27.85
N LEU A 614 21.50 -37.88 -26.87
CA LEU A 614 20.20 -37.49 -26.26
C LEU A 614 20.22 -36.06 -25.70
N VAL A 615 21.28 -35.70 -24.96
CA VAL A 615 21.44 -34.33 -24.43
C VAL A 615 21.57 -33.29 -25.55
N ASP A 616 22.28 -33.61 -26.62
CA ASP A 616 22.38 -32.72 -27.79
C ASP A 616 21.01 -32.56 -28.48
N GLY A 617 20.17 -33.59 -28.50
CA GLY A 617 18.79 -33.58 -29.01
C GLY A 617 17.87 -32.68 -28.18
N ILE A 618 17.84 -32.85 -26.86
CA ILE A 618 17.08 -31.99 -25.93
C ILE A 618 17.50 -30.52 -26.08
N HIS A 619 18.81 -30.25 -26.19
CA HIS A 619 19.32 -28.90 -26.42
C HIS A 619 18.96 -28.32 -27.80
N LEU A 620 18.67 -29.17 -28.79
CA LEU A 620 18.17 -28.71 -30.09
C LEU A 620 16.69 -28.34 -30.01
N GLU A 621 15.87 -29.12 -29.32
CA GLU A 621 14.47 -28.79 -29.04
C GLU A 621 14.36 -27.47 -28.25
N ASP A 622 15.17 -27.30 -27.20
CA ASP A 622 15.30 -26.02 -26.47
C ASP A 622 15.64 -24.86 -27.41
N SER A 623 16.54 -25.10 -28.38
CA SER A 623 16.95 -24.08 -29.36
C SER A 623 15.83 -23.77 -30.36
N GLN A 624 15.01 -24.77 -30.74
CA GLN A 624 13.82 -24.58 -31.58
C GLN A 624 12.78 -23.74 -30.83
N ASP A 625 12.48 -24.06 -29.56
CA ASP A 625 11.53 -23.30 -28.73
C ASP A 625 11.97 -21.87 -28.47
N ALA A 626 13.25 -21.66 -28.16
CA ALA A 626 13.80 -20.33 -27.98
C ALA A 626 13.61 -19.46 -29.24
N LEU A 627 13.83 -20.04 -30.42
CA LEU A 627 13.63 -19.34 -31.70
C LEU A 627 12.13 -19.09 -31.98
N ARG A 628 11.24 -20.04 -31.69
CA ARG A 628 9.78 -19.86 -31.79
C ARG A 628 9.30 -18.68 -30.92
N VAL A 629 9.77 -18.61 -29.68
CA VAL A 629 9.44 -17.51 -28.75
C VAL A 629 9.96 -16.17 -29.26
N GLU A 630 11.21 -16.13 -29.74
CA GLU A 630 11.80 -14.91 -30.30
C GLU A 630 11.03 -14.41 -31.52
N ILE A 631 10.62 -15.31 -32.43
CA ILE A 631 9.79 -14.97 -33.59
C ILE A 631 8.43 -14.41 -33.14
N ARG A 632 7.79 -15.01 -32.13
CA ARG A 632 6.50 -14.55 -31.58
C ARG A 632 6.59 -13.16 -30.93
N GLN A 633 7.75 -12.79 -30.40
CA GLN A 633 7.97 -11.49 -29.76
C GLN A 633 8.29 -10.36 -30.75
N LEU A 634 8.43 -10.66 -32.05
CA LEU A 634 8.70 -9.64 -33.05
C LEU A 634 7.47 -8.73 -33.28
N PRO A 635 7.69 -7.42 -33.51
CA PRO A 635 6.60 -6.50 -33.85
C PRO A 635 6.00 -6.82 -35.22
N LYS A 636 4.72 -6.47 -35.45
CA LYS A 636 4.00 -6.70 -36.72
C LYS A 636 4.78 -6.20 -37.96
N ASP A 637 5.49 -5.08 -37.83
CA ASP A 637 6.35 -4.53 -38.89
C ASP A 637 7.83 -4.90 -38.63
N VAL A 638 8.22 -6.13 -38.99
CA VAL A 638 9.58 -6.65 -38.78
C VAL A 638 10.58 -5.96 -39.72
N SER A 639 11.63 -5.35 -39.16
CA SER A 639 12.69 -4.71 -39.96
C SER A 639 13.54 -5.72 -40.74
N PRO A 640 14.17 -5.34 -41.87
CA PRO A 640 15.07 -6.22 -42.62
C PRO A 640 16.21 -6.77 -41.76
N ALA A 641 16.78 -5.97 -40.86
CA ALA A 641 17.85 -6.40 -39.97
C ALA A 641 17.39 -7.50 -38.99
N GLN A 642 16.16 -7.39 -38.46
CA GLN A 642 15.58 -8.43 -37.59
C GLN A 642 15.28 -9.71 -38.37
N LYS A 643 14.77 -9.61 -39.60
CA LYS A 643 14.59 -10.77 -40.48
C LYS A 643 15.91 -11.48 -40.77
N THR A 644 16.98 -10.75 -41.02
CA THR A 644 18.33 -11.34 -41.23
C THR A 644 18.83 -12.08 -40.00
N VAL A 645 18.57 -11.59 -38.77
CA VAL A 645 18.96 -12.27 -37.53
C VAL A 645 18.20 -13.58 -37.33
N VAL A 646 16.89 -13.59 -37.59
CA VAL A 646 16.08 -14.82 -37.52
C VAL A 646 16.58 -15.82 -38.55
N GLU A 647 16.87 -15.38 -39.77
CA GLU A 647 17.35 -16.24 -40.84
C GLU A 647 18.72 -16.86 -40.56
N ASP A 648 19.66 -16.08 -40.01
CA ASP A 648 20.97 -16.59 -39.57
C ASP A 648 20.84 -17.64 -38.44
N LYS A 649 19.87 -17.45 -37.53
CA LYS A 649 19.56 -18.44 -36.49
C LYS A 649 18.93 -19.70 -37.06
N ARG A 650 18.00 -19.57 -38.02
CA ARG A 650 17.40 -20.71 -38.74
C ARG A 650 18.45 -21.54 -39.46
N GLN A 651 19.37 -20.90 -40.20
CA GLN A 651 20.45 -21.60 -40.91
C GLN A 651 21.38 -22.36 -39.95
N LYS A 652 21.74 -21.74 -38.82
CA LYS A 652 22.54 -22.40 -37.77
C LYS A 652 21.80 -23.58 -37.13
N LEU A 653 20.51 -23.43 -36.91
CA LEU A 653 19.67 -24.48 -36.33
C LEU A 653 19.51 -25.65 -37.29
N ALA A 654 19.19 -25.40 -38.57
CA ALA A 654 19.11 -26.41 -39.63
C ALA A 654 20.42 -27.19 -39.78
N ALA A 655 21.56 -26.50 -39.77
CA ALA A 655 22.87 -27.16 -39.84
C ALA A 655 23.16 -28.06 -38.63
N ARG A 656 22.68 -27.69 -37.43
CA ARG A 656 22.81 -28.52 -36.23
C ARG A 656 21.86 -29.72 -36.25
N ILE A 657 20.62 -29.56 -36.72
CA ILE A 657 19.64 -30.63 -36.89
C ILE A 657 20.16 -31.67 -37.91
N ALA A 658 20.64 -31.22 -39.07
CA ALA A 658 21.22 -32.12 -40.08
C ALA A 658 22.41 -32.93 -39.53
N LYS A 659 23.29 -32.28 -38.76
CA LYS A 659 24.41 -32.96 -38.09
C LYS A 659 23.94 -33.96 -37.03
N PHE A 660 22.88 -33.64 -36.29
CA PHE A 660 22.30 -34.52 -35.28
C PHE A 660 21.74 -35.81 -35.91
N HIS A 661 21.05 -35.70 -37.05
CA HIS A 661 20.57 -36.85 -37.81
C HIS A 661 21.72 -37.65 -38.46
N GLU A 662 22.76 -36.99 -39.00
CA GLU A 662 23.95 -37.67 -39.52
C GLU A 662 24.67 -38.51 -38.45
N VAL A 663 24.71 -38.01 -37.21
CA VAL A 663 25.27 -38.74 -36.07
C VAL A 663 24.38 -39.94 -35.71
N ALA A 664 23.05 -39.79 -35.77
CA ALA A 664 22.11 -40.87 -35.50
C ALA A 664 22.23 -42.01 -36.54
N ASP A 665 22.33 -41.67 -37.83
CA ASP A 665 22.51 -42.65 -38.92
C ASP A 665 23.83 -43.43 -38.83
N ALA A 666 24.85 -42.83 -38.19
CA ALA A 666 26.15 -43.46 -37.95
C ALA A 666 26.18 -44.36 -36.71
N MET A 667 25.15 -44.32 -35.86
CA MET A 667 25.02 -45.20 -34.69
C MET A 667 24.35 -46.52 -35.10
N GLU A 668 25.02 -47.66 -34.87
CA GLU A 668 24.46 -48.99 -35.20
C GLU A 668 23.16 -49.25 -34.41
N GLY A 669 22.05 -49.50 -35.12
CA GLY A 669 20.77 -49.90 -34.52
C GLY A 669 19.66 -48.83 -34.51
N ILE A 670 19.92 -47.62 -35.01
CA ILE A 670 18.90 -46.57 -35.18
C ILE A 670 18.55 -46.44 -36.67
N GLU A 671 17.40 -46.96 -37.11
CA GLU A 671 16.87 -46.67 -38.45
C GLU A 671 16.02 -45.38 -38.39
N VAL A 672 16.62 -44.22 -38.67
CA VAL A 672 15.90 -42.95 -38.77
C VAL A 672 15.18 -42.88 -40.12
N ASN A 673 13.91 -43.28 -40.17
CA ASN A 673 13.07 -43.00 -41.33
C ASN A 673 12.56 -41.56 -41.20
N ALA A 674 13.21 -40.61 -41.89
CA ALA A 674 12.82 -39.20 -41.92
C ALA A 674 11.47 -39.01 -42.65
N GLY A 675 10.38 -39.31 -41.95
CA GLY A 675 9.03 -38.93 -42.35
C GLY A 675 8.79 -37.47 -42.00
N THR A 676 8.74 -36.61 -43.02
CA THR A 676 8.34 -35.21 -42.90
C THR A 676 6.82 -35.11 -42.71
N GLU A 677 6.31 -35.45 -41.54
CA GLU A 677 5.03 -34.91 -41.06
C GLU A 677 5.21 -34.38 -39.63
N PRO A 678 4.80 -33.12 -39.34
CA PRO A 678 4.89 -32.56 -38.00
C PRO A 678 3.98 -33.36 -37.05
N LEU A 679 4.56 -33.97 -36.01
CA LEU A 679 3.82 -34.68 -34.98
C LEU A 679 3.09 -33.74 -34.00
N ASP A 680 3.46 -32.46 -33.97
CA ASP A 680 2.71 -31.45 -33.25
C ASP A 680 1.57 -30.91 -34.11
N ASP A 681 0.33 -31.19 -33.69
CA ASP A 681 -0.82 -30.48 -34.19
C ASP A 681 -0.62 -28.99 -33.91
N LEU A 682 -0.28 -28.22 -34.96
CA LEU A 682 -0.15 -26.76 -34.88
C LEU A 682 -1.39 -26.13 -34.22
N ARG A 683 -2.56 -26.78 -34.25
CA ARG A 683 -3.79 -26.33 -33.56
C ARG A 683 -3.69 -26.33 -32.03
N PHE A 684 -2.84 -27.14 -31.41
CA PHE A 684 -2.63 -27.10 -29.95
C PHE A 684 -1.84 -25.86 -29.50
N CYS A 685 -1.08 -25.24 -30.40
CA CYS A 685 -0.43 -23.95 -30.18
C CYS A 685 -1.32 -22.74 -30.49
N PHE A 686 -2.50 -22.94 -31.13
CA PHE A 686 -3.44 -21.88 -31.47
C PHE A 686 -4.59 -21.71 -30.46
N ALA A 687 -4.63 -22.52 -29.39
CA ALA A 687 -5.75 -22.56 -28.46
C ALA A 687 -5.89 -21.33 -27.53
N ASP A 688 -4.90 -20.43 -27.48
CA ASP A 688 -4.96 -19.24 -26.61
C ASP A 688 -5.23 -17.92 -27.34
N VAL A 689 -5.78 -17.99 -28.56
CA VAL A 689 -6.31 -16.81 -29.26
C VAL A 689 -7.84 -16.85 -29.30
N SER A 690 -8.46 -16.91 -28.12
CA SER A 690 -9.88 -16.56 -27.97
C SER A 690 -10.06 -15.52 -26.89
N GLU A 691 -9.56 -14.31 -27.14
CA GLU A 691 -10.22 -13.06 -26.76
C GLU A 691 -9.37 -11.93 -27.32
N HIS A 692 -9.79 -11.35 -28.46
CA HIS A 692 -9.76 -9.92 -28.79
C HIS A 692 -10.11 -9.79 -30.28
N GLY A 693 -11.39 -9.51 -30.52
CA GLY A 693 -12.04 -9.64 -31.81
C GLY A 693 -11.42 -8.81 -32.92
N TRP A 694 -11.15 -9.47 -34.04
CA TRP A 694 -11.04 -8.87 -35.36
C TRP A 694 -11.86 -9.73 -36.32
N GLU A 695 -12.88 -9.10 -36.91
CA GLU A 695 -13.72 -9.66 -37.95
C GLU A 695 -12.89 -9.96 -39.21
N GLY A 696 -13.26 -11.07 -39.86
CA GLY A 696 -13.05 -11.44 -41.25
C GLY A 696 -11.98 -10.70 -42.05
N ALA A 697 -10.87 -11.40 -42.30
CA ALA A 697 -10.13 -11.31 -43.55
C ALA A 697 -9.45 -12.66 -43.80
N ASP A 698 -10.05 -13.42 -44.73
CA ASP A 698 -9.41 -14.31 -45.71
C ASP A 698 -8.22 -15.15 -45.21
N LEU A 699 -8.54 -16.26 -44.56
CA LEU A 699 -7.60 -17.34 -44.20
C LEU A 699 -7.58 -18.47 -45.23
N GLU A 700 -8.18 -18.25 -46.42
CA GLU A 700 -8.30 -19.24 -47.50
C GLU A 700 -7.48 -18.89 -48.75
N GLU A 701 -6.71 -17.80 -48.76
CA GLU A 701 -5.99 -17.31 -49.95
C GLU A 701 -4.45 -17.28 -49.81
N ALA A 702 -3.88 -18.08 -48.91
CA ALA A 702 -2.43 -18.24 -48.73
C ALA A 702 -1.97 -19.71 -48.67
N LEU A 703 -2.76 -20.63 -49.25
CA LEU A 703 -2.44 -22.06 -49.37
C LEU A 703 -2.31 -22.51 -50.82
N GLU A 704 -2.01 -21.59 -51.73
CA GLU A 704 -1.60 -21.93 -53.09
C GLU A 704 -0.18 -21.39 -53.30
N ASP A 705 0.72 -22.34 -53.59
CA ASP A 705 2.15 -22.19 -53.87
C ASP A 705 3.06 -21.96 -52.66
N ILE A 706 3.73 -23.02 -52.17
CA ILE A 706 5.18 -23.28 -52.30
C ILE A 706 5.45 -24.71 -51.72
N ASP A 707 6.12 -25.57 -52.48
CA ASP A 707 6.87 -26.73 -51.94
C ASP A 707 8.03 -26.20 -51.06
N GLU A 708 7.73 -25.66 -49.88
CA GLU A 708 8.72 -25.03 -48.99
C GLU A 708 9.06 -26.03 -47.88
N GLU A 709 10.33 -26.47 -47.83
CA GLU A 709 10.87 -27.25 -46.73
C GLU A 709 10.50 -26.58 -45.39
N ALA A 710 10.05 -27.39 -44.41
CA ALA A 710 9.65 -26.88 -43.11
C ALA A 710 10.80 -26.04 -42.49
N PRO A 711 10.51 -24.83 -41.95
CA PRO A 711 11.55 -23.97 -41.39
C PRO A 711 12.21 -24.66 -40.19
N ALA A 712 13.47 -24.34 -39.90
CA ALA A 712 14.29 -25.05 -38.91
C ALA A 712 13.67 -25.17 -37.52
N GLU A 713 12.90 -24.17 -37.08
CA GLU A 713 12.16 -24.19 -35.83
C GLU A 713 10.89 -25.07 -35.85
N ALA A 714 10.46 -25.56 -37.00
CA ALA A 714 9.30 -26.45 -37.18
C ALA A 714 9.71 -27.83 -37.74
N MET A 715 11.00 -28.06 -37.98
CA MET A 715 11.51 -29.37 -38.37
C MET A 715 11.33 -30.38 -37.23
N CYS A 716 10.87 -31.59 -37.56
CA CYS A 716 10.81 -32.69 -36.60
C CYS A 716 12.24 -33.20 -36.33
N ILE A 717 12.60 -33.31 -35.04
CA ILE A 717 13.84 -33.96 -34.61
C ILE A 717 13.44 -35.35 -34.14
N TRP A 718 13.99 -36.40 -34.76
CA TRP A 718 13.77 -37.76 -34.31
C TRP A 718 14.43 -37.97 -32.93
N MET A 719 13.60 -38.02 -31.89
CA MET A 719 13.98 -38.39 -30.52
C MET A 719 13.32 -39.72 -30.15
N PRO A 720 13.91 -40.56 -29.27
CA PRO A 720 13.27 -41.82 -28.87
C PRO A 720 11.86 -41.63 -28.32
N SER A 721 11.59 -40.55 -27.58
CA SER A 721 10.26 -40.15 -27.07
C SER A 721 9.23 -39.86 -28.17
N SER A 722 9.66 -39.62 -29.41
CA SER A 722 8.77 -39.43 -30.56
C SER A 722 8.14 -40.74 -31.05
N VAL A 723 8.60 -41.89 -30.54
CA VAL A 723 8.06 -43.23 -30.87
C VAL A 723 7.16 -43.72 -29.73
N PRO A 724 5.91 -44.19 -30.00
CA PRO A 724 5.07 -44.77 -28.97
C PRO A 724 5.78 -45.93 -28.24
N HIS A 725 5.64 -45.98 -26.90
CA HIS A 725 6.34 -46.95 -26.06
C HIS A 725 6.13 -48.42 -26.51
N ASP A 726 4.94 -48.77 -26.99
CA ASP A 726 4.62 -50.13 -27.47
C ASP A 726 5.41 -50.51 -28.74
N GLU A 727 5.77 -49.52 -29.58
CA GLU A 727 6.55 -49.69 -30.80
C GLU A 727 8.06 -49.61 -30.54
N ALA A 728 8.46 -48.78 -29.56
CA ALA A 728 9.85 -48.65 -29.13
C ALA A 728 10.43 -49.97 -28.59
N SER A 729 9.63 -50.75 -27.86
CA SER A 729 10.04 -52.08 -27.38
C SER A 729 10.27 -53.09 -28.50
N ALA A 730 9.52 -52.98 -29.60
CA ALA A 730 9.70 -53.83 -30.77
C ALA A 730 10.96 -53.48 -31.57
N LEU A 731 11.41 -52.22 -31.49
CA LEU A 731 12.61 -51.68 -32.15
C LEU A 731 13.87 -51.72 -31.25
N GLY A 732 13.75 -52.16 -29.99
CA GLY A 732 14.87 -52.22 -29.05
C GLY A 732 15.29 -50.87 -28.46
N LEU A 733 14.41 -49.87 -28.50
CA LEU A 733 14.67 -48.48 -28.07
C LEU A 733 14.31 -48.20 -26.60
N ASP A 734 13.78 -49.18 -25.86
CA ASP A 734 13.32 -49.02 -24.46
C ASP A 734 14.39 -48.43 -23.52
N GLY A 735 15.65 -48.81 -23.74
CA GLY A 735 16.77 -48.29 -22.96
C GLY A 735 16.99 -46.79 -23.21
N LEU A 736 16.93 -46.37 -24.47
CA LEU A 736 17.12 -44.97 -24.85
C LEU A 736 15.94 -44.08 -24.42
N GLN A 737 14.71 -44.59 -24.49
CA GLN A 737 13.54 -43.88 -23.96
C GLN A 737 13.59 -43.69 -22.44
N SER A 738 14.09 -44.70 -21.72
CA SER A 738 14.25 -44.61 -20.26
C SER A 738 15.36 -43.63 -19.88
N GLU A 739 16.49 -43.64 -20.61
CA GLU A 739 17.60 -42.70 -20.44
C GLU A 739 17.19 -41.26 -20.79
N GLU A 740 16.37 -41.06 -21.83
CA GLU A 740 15.78 -39.76 -22.20
C GLU A 740 14.77 -39.26 -21.15
N LEU A 741 13.91 -40.13 -20.61
CA LEU A 741 12.94 -39.77 -19.58
C LEU A 741 13.59 -39.37 -18.25
N GLU A 742 14.77 -39.93 -17.95
CA GLU A 742 15.54 -39.53 -16.78
C GLU A 742 16.20 -38.16 -16.95
N LEU A 743 16.65 -37.81 -18.16
CA LEU A 743 17.27 -36.52 -18.51
C LEU A 743 16.27 -35.37 -18.48
#